data_AF-A0A523IZT0-F1
#
_entry.id   AF-A0A523IZT0-F1
#
_cell.length_a   1.000
_cell.length_b   1.000
_cell.length_c   1.000
_cell.angle_alpha   90.00
_cell.angle_beta   90.00
_cell.angle_gamma   90.00
#
_symmetry.space_group_name_H-M   'P 1'
#
loop_
_entity.id
_entity.type
_entity.pdbx_description
1 polymer ?
#
loop_
_entity_poly.entity_id
_entity_poly.type
_entity_poly.pdbx_seq_one_letter_code
_entity_poly.pdbx_strand_id
1 'polypeptide(L)'
;MFKRLIDFSSALVGVLLFLPFFPFAWLIVKFSSQSSVFTRDNRVGKNHKSIRLYRFSVSGSTSGEDGLIAYPVRLLRFLRLDGWPLLTNVLKGDLSLVGPRPEKPEFVKNYSKEQTKVLTVRPGIWGPFRSLTENSTRGEHKRGKEYYREHVLPKKLEVELKYVHNRFLGRDIKVLLNLLANRVRRTINEQLMKEAKNRNFFLPLDLILILLSYIFAYQLRFDWLVPAHEYMIFLKSFAFVLILRIITFYYSGLYKNLWKYVGIKDLLSIITASTISSVLIVAIVFMFGDSTHSRSIFFIDWILCIFLIGGSRLALRLFNETANHEKRLRENVLIIGAGDVGEMLLRELNKNGRDNYNVVGFIDDDDAKHGRSLHGIKILGACEDIPELAEMLRVDEVLITVNQVSSQEMKAIVDYCKQAGVRHRIVPAVCDLLSGDVHLSRFRKVEISDLFGREPIELNLSAIKNFLHGKRILVTGAGGSIGSELCRQISEYHPESIVLVDKNENYLHETRCDLASYSDSISVFCSLTDITNKRKQRQLFKQYKPEIVFHAAAQKHVPLSEENPEEAVYNNVVGTKVMADLADEFGVGVFVMVSTDKAVNPTSIMGTTKRIAELYTQALSKNSKTRYVTVRFGNVLNSNGSVVPIFMKQIERGGPVTVTDPVVERYFMSIAEAVQLILQAATMGKSSEIFILNMGKSMRILDLAIELIHQSGLRPYEDIEIKFTGLRSGEKMYEELIGRDEELVPTSHDGIKTLQSKNGIKLDLLKTQIEQLGNSNSEMNKDELIRKLKEIVPEYEAFGVTTPPLNSKQEVATQQNKSRLLGHRLKQNVGVS
;
A
#
# COMPACT_ATOMS: atom_id res chain seq x y z
N MET A 1 -23.79 23.57 46.05
CA MET A 1 -25.15 22.99 46.10
C MET A 1 -25.91 23.12 44.78
N PHE A 2 -25.84 24.26 44.08
CA PHE A 2 -26.56 24.54 42.83
C PHE A 2 -26.45 23.45 41.73
N LYS A 3 -25.23 22.99 41.38
CA LYS A 3 -25.05 21.92 40.39
C LYS A 3 -25.77 20.61 40.75
N ARG A 4 -25.86 20.29 42.04
CA ARG A 4 -26.55 19.08 42.51
C ARG A 4 -28.06 19.19 42.33
N LEU A 5 -28.61 20.38 42.54
CA LEU A 5 -30.03 20.66 42.32
C LEU A 5 -30.38 20.45 40.83
N ILE A 6 -29.56 21.01 39.92
CA ILE A 6 -29.73 20.82 38.47
C ILE A 6 -29.62 19.35 38.09
N ASP A 7 -28.56 18.66 38.53
CA ASP A 7 -28.39 17.22 38.24
C ASP A 7 -29.58 16.39 38.71
N PHE A 8 -30.12 16.70 39.89
CA PHE A 8 -31.25 15.99 40.47
C PHE A 8 -32.55 16.29 39.73
N SER A 9 -32.89 17.56 39.51
CA SER A 9 -34.10 17.98 38.79
C SER A 9 -34.12 17.44 37.36
N SER A 10 -33.01 17.53 36.64
CA SER A 10 -32.91 17.01 35.27
C SER A 10 -32.95 15.48 35.23
N ALA A 11 -32.34 14.77 36.20
CA ALA A 11 -32.46 13.32 36.30
C ALA A 11 -33.89 12.88 36.65
N LEU A 12 -34.59 13.62 37.53
CA LEU A 12 -35.96 13.33 37.91
C LEU A 12 -36.92 13.49 36.73
N VAL A 13 -36.80 14.61 35.98
CA VAL A 13 -37.56 14.83 34.74
C VAL A 13 -37.27 13.71 33.73
N GLY A 14 -36.00 13.34 33.55
CA GLY A 14 -35.63 12.22 32.69
C GLY A 14 -36.32 10.92 33.12
N VAL A 15 -36.21 10.54 34.39
CA VAL A 15 -36.84 9.31 34.91
C VAL A 15 -38.35 9.33 34.71
N LEU A 16 -39.03 10.44 34.97
CA LEU A 16 -40.48 10.57 34.78
C LEU A 16 -40.90 10.46 33.30
N LEU A 17 -40.17 11.10 32.39
CA LEU A 17 -40.44 11.04 30.94
C LEU A 17 -40.25 9.62 30.38
N PHE A 18 -39.33 8.83 30.96
CA PHE A 18 -38.99 7.50 30.45
C PHE A 18 -39.67 6.35 31.17
N LEU A 19 -40.28 6.61 32.33
CA LEU A 19 -41.08 5.64 33.07
C LEU A 19 -42.07 4.86 32.18
N PRO A 20 -42.84 5.50 31.27
CA PRO A 20 -43.75 4.75 30.38
C PRO A 20 -43.03 3.89 29.32
N PHE A 21 -41.79 4.23 28.96
CA PHE A 21 -41.01 3.50 27.95
C PHE A 21 -40.14 2.38 28.56
N PHE A 22 -39.97 2.37 29.88
CA PHE A 22 -39.13 1.40 30.58
C PHE A 22 -39.60 -0.06 30.42
N PRO A 23 -40.89 -0.41 30.52
CA PRO A 23 -41.36 -1.77 30.28
C PRO A 23 -41.08 -2.27 28.86
N PHE A 24 -41.18 -1.37 27.86
CA PHE A 24 -40.88 -1.69 26.46
C PHE A 24 -39.39 -1.96 26.26
N ALA A 25 -38.52 -1.11 26.80
CA ALA A 25 -37.07 -1.34 26.76
C ALA A 25 -36.68 -2.64 27.46
N TRP A 26 -37.30 -2.95 28.60
CA TRP A 26 -37.10 -4.19 29.34
C TRP A 26 -37.53 -5.43 28.54
N LEU A 27 -38.71 -5.40 27.91
CA LEU A 27 -39.21 -6.48 27.05
C LEU A 27 -38.30 -6.68 25.83
N ILE A 28 -37.91 -5.61 25.14
CA ILE A 28 -37.00 -5.67 23.98
C ILE A 28 -35.70 -6.39 24.36
N VAL A 29 -35.10 -6.04 25.49
CA VAL A 29 -33.85 -6.65 25.94
C VAL A 29 -34.05 -8.09 26.41
N LYS A 30 -35.16 -8.39 27.09
CA LYS A 30 -35.49 -9.74 27.55
C LYS A 30 -35.68 -10.73 26.40
N PHE A 31 -36.30 -10.29 25.30
CA PHE A 31 -36.52 -11.15 24.12
C PHE A 31 -35.33 -11.23 23.17
N SER A 32 -34.35 -10.32 23.30
CA SER A 32 -33.20 -10.24 22.38
C SER A 32 -31.87 -10.74 22.94
N SER A 33 -31.74 -10.89 24.26
CA SER A 33 -30.52 -11.38 24.88
C SER A 33 -30.77 -12.71 25.60
N GLN A 34 -29.89 -13.71 25.41
CA GLN A 34 -29.87 -14.97 26.19
C GLN A 34 -29.39 -14.77 27.65
N SER A 35 -29.23 -13.52 28.11
CA SER A 35 -28.61 -13.15 29.37
C SER A 35 -29.53 -12.30 30.25
N SER A 36 -29.08 -11.92 31.45
CA SER A 36 -29.83 -11.02 32.33
C SER A 36 -30.13 -9.67 31.67
N VAL A 37 -31.36 -9.15 31.85
CA VAL A 37 -31.82 -7.88 31.27
C VAL A 37 -30.92 -6.68 31.63
N PHE A 38 -30.28 -6.72 32.80
CA PHE A 38 -29.36 -5.68 33.25
C PHE A 38 -27.92 -6.17 33.33
N THR A 39 -27.00 -5.42 32.73
CA THR A 39 -25.57 -5.54 33.02
C THR A 39 -25.23 -4.76 34.28
N ARG A 40 -24.48 -5.39 35.18
CA ARG A 40 -23.99 -4.80 36.43
C ARG A 40 -22.49 -4.52 36.30
N ASP A 41 -22.06 -3.32 36.66
CA ASP A 41 -20.66 -2.92 36.60
C ASP A 41 -20.26 -2.19 37.89
N ASN A 42 -19.17 -2.64 38.53
CA ASN A 42 -18.65 -2.03 39.74
C ASN A 42 -17.56 -1.01 39.36
N ARG A 43 -17.74 0.23 39.79
CA ARG A 43 -16.83 1.34 39.47
C ARG A 43 -16.45 2.12 40.72
N VAL A 44 -15.39 2.92 40.62
CA VAL A 44 -14.96 3.83 41.67
C VAL A 44 -15.61 5.19 41.48
N GLY A 45 -16.27 5.67 42.52
CA GLY A 45 -16.91 6.98 42.61
C GLY A 45 -16.13 7.97 43.46
N LYS A 46 -16.83 9.02 43.91
CA LYS A 46 -16.22 10.11 44.69
C LYS A 46 -15.57 9.57 45.97
N ASN A 47 -14.37 10.05 46.29
CA ASN A 47 -13.59 9.68 47.47
C ASN A 47 -13.37 8.15 47.59
N HIS A 48 -13.07 7.48 46.48
CA HIS A 48 -12.82 6.03 46.41
C HIS A 48 -14.01 5.13 46.76
N LYS A 49 -15.22 5.67 46.90
CA LYS A 49 -16.40 4.86 47.20
C LYS A 49 -16.73 3.95 46.01
N SER A 50 -16.92 2.66 46.27
CA SER A 50 -17.41 1.72 45.26
C SER A 50 -18.88 2.01 44.92
N ILE A 51 -19.19 2.19 43.64
CA ILE A 51 -20.54 2.44 43.13
C ILE A 51 -20.93 1.33 42.15
N ARG A 52 -22.18 0.87 42.26
CA ARG A 52 -22.74 -0.16 41.39
C ARG A 52 -23.61 0.50 40.32
N LEU A 53 -23.26 0.27 39.07
CA LEU A 53 -23.94 0.83 37.91
C LEU A 53 -24.78 -0.24 37.21
N TYR A 54 -25.99 0.14 36.80
CA TYR A 54 -26.91 -0.71 36.04
C TYR A 54 -27.09 -0.13 34.64
N ARG A 55 -27.11 -1.01 33.63
CA ARG A 55 -27.43 -0.67 32.24
C ARG A 55 -28.24 -1.79 31.63
N PHE A 56 -29.03 -1.51 30.60
CA PHE A 56 -29.64 -2.58 29.82
C PHE A 56 -28.56 -3.41 29.10
N SER A 57 -28.72 -4.73 29.08
CA SER A 57 -27.77 -5.66 28.46
C SER A 57 -27.94 -5.67 26.94
N VAL A 58 -27.12 -4.91 26.22
CA VAL A 58 -27.20 -4.75 24.75
C VAL A 58 -25.99 -5.40 24.05
N SER A 59 -25.30 -6.33 24.72
CA SER A 59 -24.12 -7.03 24.19
C SER A 59 -24.56 -8.30 23.46
N GLY A 60 -24.41 -8.37 22.13
CA GLY A 60 -24.66 -9.63 21.39
C GLY A 60 -25.01 -9.56 19.89
N SER A 61 -25.50 -8.44 19.35
CA SER A 61 -26.02 -8.42 17.96
C SER A 61 -25.07 -7.85 16.90
N THR A 62 -23.80 -8.27 16.89
CA THR A 62 -22.84 -7.91 15.82
C THR A 62 -22.19 -9.13 15.17
N SER A 63 -22.89 -10.26 15.20
CA SER A 63 -22.56 -11.46 14.43
C SER A 63 -23.79 -11.87 13.63
N GLY A 64 -23.82 -11.43 12.37
CA GLY A 64 -24.20 -12.31 11.25
C GLY A 64 -25.67 -12.68 10.95
N GLU A 65 -26.70 -12.35 11.73
CA GLU A 65 -28.07 -12.79 11.39
C GLU A 65 -29.12 -11.66 11.36
N ASP A 66 -29.74 -11.51 10.18
CA ASP A 66 -30.86 -10.62 9.86
C ASP A 66 -32.18 -11.15 10.46
N GLY A 67 -32.33 -11.01 11.78
CA GLY A 67 -33.59 -11.27 12.48
C GLY A 67 -34.40 -9.99 12.76
N LEU A 68 -35.73 -10.07 12.68
CA LEU A 68 -36.72 -9.05 13.10
C LEU A 68 -36.50 -8.49 14.54
N ILE A 69 -35.73 -9.20 15.37
CA ILE A 69 -35.41 -8.85 16.76
C ILE A 69 -34.18 -7.91 16.88
N ALA A 70 -33.38 -7.74 15.82
CA ALA A 70 -32.17 -6.92 15.84
C ALA A 70 -32.43 -5.40 15.78
N TYR A 71 -33.52 -4.98 15.11
CA TYR A 71 -33.82 -3.56 14.90
C TYR A 71 -34.15 -2.80 16.19
N PRO A 72 -35.02 -3.30 17.10
CA PRO A 72 -35.34 -2.61 18.35
C PRO A 72 -34.11 -2.45 19.26
N VAL A 73 -33.23 -3.44 19.30
CA VAL A 73 -31.97 -3.41 20.08
C VAL A 73 -30.99 -2.40 19.48
N ARG A 74 -30.90 -2.34 18.15
CA ARG A 74 -30.11 -1.34 17.42
C ARG A 74 -30.64 0.07 17.67
N LEU A 75 -31.96 0.24 17.71
CA LEU A 75 -32.63 1.50 18.02
C LEU A 75 -32.39 1.94 19.47
N LEU A 76 -32.49 1.05 20.45
CA LEU A 76 -32.13 1.33 21.84
C LEU A 76 -30.67 1.79 21.98
N ARG A 77 -29.75 1.17 21.24
CA ARG A 77 -28.32 1.56 21.20
C ARG A 77 -28.10 2.89 20.49
N PHE A 78 -28.82 3.14 19.39
CA PHE A 78 -28.75 4.36 18.61
C PHE A 78 -29.25 5.57 19.41
N LEU A 79 -30.44 5.43 20.02
CA LEU A 79 -31.04 6.43 20.90
C LEU A 79 -30.38 6.47 22.30
N ARG A 80 -29.42 5.58 22.57
CA ARG A 80 -28.68 5.48 23.85
C ARG A 80 -29.59 5.27 25.06
N LEU A 81 -30.68 4.55 24.83
CA LEU A 81 -31.67 4.21 25.84
C LEU A 81 -31.13 3.16 26.83
N ASP A 82 -30.00 2.53 26.50
CA ASP A 82 -29.29 1.54 27.33
C ASP A 82 -28.75 2.10 28.66
N GLY A 83 -28.41 3.39 28.68
CA GLY A 83 -27.81 4.08 29.83
C GLY A 83 -28.81 4.68 30.83
N TRP A 84 -30.11 4.60 30.58
CA TRP A 84 -31.14 5.27 31.40
C TRP A 84 -31.21 4.79 32.85
N PRO A 85 -31.00 3.50 33.18
CA PRO A 85 -30.95 3.07 34.57
C PRO A 85 -29.88 3.81 35.41
N LEU A 86 -28.86 4.41 34.78
CA LEU A 86 -27.84 5.23 35.46
C LEU A 86 -28.41 6.53 36.05
N LEU A 87 -29.55 7.03 35.57
CA LEU A 87 -30.20 8.22 36.14
C LEU A 87 -30.63 7.97 37.60
N THR A 88 -30.92 6.74 37.97
CA THR A 88 -31.21 6.37 39.37
C THR A 88 -30.00 6.58 40.28
N ASN A 89 -28.78 6.34 39.79
CA ASN A 89 -27.54 6.64 40.51
C ASN A 89 -27.29 8.16 40.62
N VAL A 90 -27.78 8.95 39.66
CA VAL A 90 -27.78 10.42 39.80
C VAL A 90 -28.73 10.84 40.91
N LEU A 91 -29.96 10.29 40.97
CA LEU A 91 -30.90 10.58 42.06
C LEU A 91 -30.33 10.19 43.44
N LYS A 92 -29.71 9.01 43.56
CA LYS A 92 -29.04 8.53 44.80
C LYS A 92 -27.83 9.37 45.24
N GLY A 93 -27.21 10.10 44.31
CA GLY A 93 -26.05 10.95 44.60
C GLY A 93 -24.69 10.33 44.35
N ASP A 94 -24.68 9.13 43.75
CA ASP A 94 -23.48 8.42 43.31
C ASP A 94 -22.89 9.02 42.03
N LEU A 95 -23.77 9.51 41.13
CA LEU A 95 -23.40 10.13 39.85
C LEU A 95 -23.85 11.60 39.75
N SER A 96 -23.24 12.32 38.83
CA SER A 96 -23.65 13.62 38.27
C SER A 96 -24.03 13.42 36.80
N LEU A 97 -24.74 14.37 36.18
CA LEU A 97 -25.00 14.29 34.74
C LEU A 97 -23.70 14.46 33.96
N VAL A 98 -22.94 15.52 34.28
CA VAL A 98 -21.65 15.84 33.65
C VAL A 98 -20.51 15.76 34.67
N GLY A 99 -19.52 14.94 34.39
CA GLY A 99 -18.35 14.74 35.25
C GLY A 99 -17.43 13.64 34.73
N PRO A 100 -16.25 13.42 35.34
CA PRO A 100 -15.31 12.37 34.93
C PRO A 100 -15.97 10.99 34.88
N ARG A 101 -15.60 10.16 33.91
CA ARG A 101 -16.22 8.84 33.75
C ARG A 101 -15.74 7.90 34.86
N PRO A 102 -16.65 7.20 35.57
CA PRO A 102 -16.25 6.32 36.67
C PRO A 102 -15.42 5.14 36.13
N GLU A 103 -14.27 4.87 36.76
CA GLU A 103 -13.29 3.88 36.29
C GLU A 103 -13.39 2.56 37.07
N LYS A 104 -12.90 1.46 36.49
CA LYS A 104 -12.84 0.17 37.20
C LYS A 104 -11.83 0.21 38.35
N PRO A 105 -12.10 -0.49 39.47
CA PRO A 105 -11.17 -0.57 40.60
C PRO A 105 -9.76 -1.03 40.21
N GLU A 106 -9.64 -1.94 39.23
CA GLU A 106 -8.34 -2.48 38.76
C GLU A 106 -7.39 -1.39 38.22
N PHE A 107 -7.91 -0.35 37.56
CA PHE A 107 -7.09 0.74 37.02
C PHE A 107 -6.81 1.83 38.06
N VAL A 108 -7.78 2.09 38.94
CA VAL A 108 -7.68 3.14 39.96
C VAL A 108 -6.60 2.86 41.01
N LYS A 109 -6.30 1.58 41.28
CA LYS A 109 -5.22 1.17 42.19
C LYS A 109 -3.84 1.75 41.82
N ASN A 110 -3.62 2.05 40.54
CA ASN A 110 -2.34 2.51 40.03
C ASN A 110 -2.32 4.04 39.77
N TYR A 111 -3.27 4.80 40.32
CA TYR A 111 -3.31 6.24 40.13
C TYR A 111 -2.23 6.92 40.98
N SER A 112 -1.48 7.83 40.36
CA SER A 112 -0.62 8.77 41.08
C SER A 112 -1.45 9.74 41.94
N LYS A 113 -0.82 10.38 42.93
CA LYS A 113 -1.46 11.38 43.81
C LYS A 113 -2.20 12.47 43.03
N GLU A 114 -1.63 12.91 41.91
CA GLU A 114 -2.27 13.89 41.01
C GLU A 114 -3.52 13.31 40.32
N GLN A 115 -3.45 12.07 39.81
CA GLN A 115 -4.57 11.41 39.12
C GLN A 115 -5.74 11.13 40.06
N THR A 116 -5.49 10.90 41.35
CA THR A 116 -6.52 10.72 42.37
C THR A 116 -7.42 11.96 42.51
N LYS A 117 -6.96 13.15 42.10
CA LYS A 117 -7.80 14.37 42.11
C LYS A 117 -9.07 14.22 41.26
N VAL A 118 -9.08 13.37 40.24
CA VAL A 118 -10.29 13.06 39.45
C VAL A 118 -11.41 12.48 40.32
N LEU A 119 -11.06 11.74 41.38
CA LEU A 119 -12.01 11.10 42.30
C LEU A 119 -12.54 12.04 43.39
N THR A 120 -12.10 13.30 43.44
CA THR A 120 -12.61 14.29 44.40
C THR A 120 -14.00 14.81 44.03
N VAL A 121 -14.39 14.64 42.77
CA VAL A 121 -15.70 15.03 42.25
C VAL A 121 -16.59 13.81 42.00
N ARG A 122 -17.91 14.03 41.96
CA ARG A 122 -18.84 12.97 41.56
C ARG A 122 -18.59 12.63 40.08
N PRO A 123 -18.48 11.34 39.73
CA PRO A 123 -18.36 10.93 38.35
C PRO A 123 -19.64 11.23 37.56
N GLY A 124 -19.50 11.40 36.25
CA GLY A 124 -20.58 11.76 35.33
C GLY A 124 -21.11 10.58 34.52
N ILE A 125 -22.38 10.64 34.13
CA ILE A 125 -22.91 9.83 33.02
C ILE A 125 -22.19 10.22 31.72
N TRP A 126 -22.10 11.52 31.47
CA TRP A 126 -21.40 12.13 30.35
C TRP A 126 -20.04 12.70 30.78
N GLY A 127 -18.98 12.24 30.12
CA GLY A 127 -17.60 12.55 30.47
C GLY A 127 -16.94 13.52 29.48
N PRO A 128 -16.08 14.45 29.97
CA PRO A 128 -15.32 15.37 29.11
C PRO A 128 -14.39 14.68 28.11
N PHE A 129 -13.75 13.57 28.51
CA PHE A 129 -12.91 12.80 27.59
C PHE A 129 -13.73 12.23 26.43
N ARG A 130 -14.93 11.72 26.72
CA ARG A 130 -15.83 11.14 25.72
C ARG A 130 -16.35 12.19 24.74
N SER A 131 -16.57 13.42 25.18
CA SER A 131 -17.00 14.50 24.28
C SER A 131 -15.91 14.94 23.30
N LEU A 132 -14.66 14.49 23.49
CA LEU A 132 -13.54 14.77 22.59
C LEU A 132 -13.11 13.55 21.75
N THR A 133 -13.43 12.32 22.18
CA THR A 133 -12.87 11.09 21.60
C THR A 133 -13.87 10.13 20.97
N GLU A 134 -15.15 10.50 20.83
CA GLU A 134 -16.20 9.59 20.33
C GLU A 134 -15.98 9.04 18.90
N ASN A 135 -14.99 9.56 18.15
CA ASN A 135 -14.62 9.08 16.81
C ASN A 135 -13.42 8.11 16.79
N SER A 136 -12.55 8.08 17.81
CA SER A 136 -11.26 7.35 17.76
C SER A 136 -11.24 6.02 18.51
N THR A 137 -12.15 5.76 19.45
CA THR A 137 -12.03 4.61 20.37
C THR A 137 -12.77 3.34 19.91
N ARG A 138 -13.34 3.29 18.69
CA ARG A 138 -14.18 2.15 18.25
C ARG A 138 -13.38 0.92 17.79
N GLY A 139 -12.07 1.06 17.59
CA GLY A 139 -11.14 -0.05 17.29
C GLY A 139 -10.26 -0.49 18.47
N GLU A 140 -10.15 0.34 19.52
CA GLU A 140 -9.18 0.14 20.60
C GLU A 140 -9.58 -0.95 21.59
N HIS A 141 -10.87 -1.29 21.66
CA HIS A 141 -11.37 -2.39 22.49
C HIS A 141 -10.90 -3.77 22.04
N LYS A 142 -10.36 -3.92 20.82
CA LYS A 142 -9.79 -5.18 20.33
C LYS A 142 -8.35 -5.45 20.79
N ARG A 143 -7.65 -4.46 21.38
CA ARG A 143 -6.21 -4.53 21.72
C ARG A 143 -5.91 -4.90 23.18
N GLY A 144 -6.91 -5.35 23.94
CA GLY A 144 -6.70 -5.87 25.31
C GLY A 144 -6.58 -4.80 26.40
N LYS A 145 -6.45 -5.26 27.66
CA LYS A 145 -6.40 -4.40 28.86
C LYS A 145 -5.11 -3.58 28.96
N GLU A 146 -4.01 -4.09 28.43
CA GLU A 146 -2.66 -3.51 28.50
C GLU A 146 -2.56 -2.25 27.64
N TYR A 147 -3.03 -2.33 26.39
CA TYR A 147 -3.14 -1.17 25.49
C TYR A 147 -3.97 -0.03 26.08
N TYR A 148 -5.09 -0.34 26.75
CA TYR A 148 -5.91 0.68 27.42
C TYR A 148 -5.12 1.40 28.52
N ARG A 149 -4.34 0.66 29.30
CA ARG A 149 -3.54 1.21 30.40
C ARG A 149 -2.44 2.14 29.90
N GLU A 150 -1.75 1.76 28.83
CA GLU A 150 -0.59 2.49 28.32
C GLU A 150 -0.96 3.68 27.43
N HIS A 151 -2.00 3.53 26.60
CA HIS A 151 -2.26 4.49 25.51
C HIS A 151 -3.52 5.33 25.71
N VAL A 152 -4.55 4.78 26.37
CA VAL A 152 -5.87 5.44 26.49
C VAL A 152 -6.05 6.11 27.85
N LEU A 153 -5.69 5.41 28.93
CA LEU A 153 -5.86 5.88 30.30
C LEU A 153 -5.10 7.18 30.60
N PRO A 154 -3.84 7.39 30.14
CA PRO A 154 -3.13 8.65 30.39
C PRO A 154 -3.82 9.86 29.75
N LYS A 155 -4.21 9.73 28.47
CA LYS A 155 -4.95 10.77 27.72
C LYS A 155 -6.31 11.07 28.35
N LYS A 156 -7.00 10.02 28.83
CA LYS A 156 -8.26 10.16 29.55
C LYS A 156 -8.08 10.98 30.83
N LEU A 157 -7.10 10.62 31.65
CA LEU A 157 -6.84 11.29 32.92
C LEU A 157 -6.43 12.74 32.72
N GLU A 158 -5.64 13.07 31.69
CA GLU A 158 -5.27 14.44 31.38
C GLU A 158 -6.48 15.35 31.13
N VAL A 159 -7.42 14.89 30.29
CA VAL A 159 -8.64 15.65 29.98
C VAL A 159 -9.55 15.77 31.20
N GLU A 160 -9.72 14.68 31.95
CA GLU A 160 -10.56 14.66 33.14
C GLU A 160 -9.98 15.54 34.26
N LEU A 161 -8.66 15.56 34.45
CA LEU A 161 -7.98 16.47 35.38
C LEU A 161 -8.17 17.93 34.96
N LYS A 162 -7.99 18.28 33.68
CA LYS A 162 -8.23 19.65 33.19
C LYS A 162 -9.66 20.13 33.42
N TYR A 163 -10.64 19.23 33.31
CA TYR A 163 -12.03 19.53 33.63
C TYR A 163 -12.26 19.74 35.13
N VAL A 164 -11.65 18.91 35.99
CA VAL A 164 -11.77 19.04 37.45
C VAL A 164 -11.18 20.36 37.96
N HIS A 165 -10.04 20.80 37.42
CA HIS A 165 -9.41 22.06 37.79
C HIS A 165 -10.23 23.31 37.40
N ASN A 166 -10.94 23.26 36.25
CA ASN A 166 -11.65 24.41 35.68
C ASN A 166 -13.18 24.21 35.66
N ARG A 167 -13.74 23.71 36.75
CA ARG A 167 -15.14 23.28 36.81
C ARG A 167 -16.09 24.45 37.06
N PHE A 168 -16.95 24.74 36.08
CA PHE A 168 -18.11 25.62 36.23
C PHE A 168 -19.23 25.21 35.26
N LEU A 169 -20.43 25.78 35.44
CA LEU A 169 -21.64 25.38 34.71
C LEU A 169 -21.49 25.53 33.18
N GLY A 170 -20.86 26.59 32.70
CA GLY A 170 -20.62 26.80 31.26
C GLY A 170 -19.75 25.71 30.64
N ARG A 171 -18.83 25.10 31.39
CA ARG A 171 -18.03 23.98 30.90
C ARG A 171 -18.83 22.68 30.83
N ASP A 172 -19.81 22.50 31.71
CA ASP A 172 -20.76 21.38 31.62
C ASP A 172 -21.64 21.51 30.38
N ILE A 173 -22.15 22.72 30.12
CA ILE A 173 -22.91 23.04 28.91
C ILE A 173 -22.05 22.78 27.66
N LYS A 174 -20.78 23.22 27.67
CA LYS A 174 -19.85 22.95 26.56
C LYS A 174 -19.63 21.46 26.31
N VAL A 175 -19.49 20.64 27.36
CA VAL A 175 -19.39 19.18 27.22
C VAL A 175 -20.64 18.59 26.59
N LEU A 176 -21.83 19.05 27.01
CA LEU A 176 -23.10 18.62 26.44
C LEU A 176 -23.29 19.05 24.98
N LEU A 177 -22.95 20.30 24.64
CA LEU A 177 -23.00 20.83 23.28
C LEU A 177 -22.02 20.08 22.36
N ASN A 178 -20.80 19.80 22.82
CA ASN A 178 -19.85 19.01 22.04
C ASN A 178 -20.35 17.58 21.79
N LEU A 179 -20.99 16.95 22.79
CA LEU A 179 -21.61 15.63 22.62
C LEU A 179 -22.78 15.67 21.64
N LEU A 180 -23.60 16.72 21.68
CA LEU A 180 -24.70 16.91 20.75
C LEU A 180 -24.18 17.15 19.33
N ALA A 181 -23.22 18.05 19.16
CA ALA A 181 -22.58 18.37 17.89
C ALA A 181 -21.89 17.15 17.28
N ASN A 182 -21.14 16.38 18.07
CA ASN A 182 -20.51 15.14 17.60
C ASN A 182 -21.54 14.08 17.18
N ARG A 183 -22.68 14.00 17.88
CA ARG A 183 -23.76 13.08 17.51
C ARG A 183 -24.44 13.51 16.22
N VAL A 184 -24.78 14.79 16.09
CA VAL A 184 -25.36 15.36 14.87
C VAL A 184 -24.40 15.15 13.71
N ARG A 185 -23.12 15.51 13.85
CA ARG A 185 -22.05 15.29 12.87
C ARG A 185 -21.92 13.82 12.47
N ARG A 186 -22.13 12.88 13.40
CA ARG A 186 -22.07 11.44 13.12
C ARG A 186 -23.31 10.91 12.40
N THR A 187 -24.52 11.28 12.82
CA THR A 187 -25.75 10.91 12.12
C THR A 187 -25.74 11.49 10.70
N ILE A 188 -25.23 12.72 10.56
CA ILE A 188 -24.94 13.36 9.28
C ILE A 188 -23.90 12.54 8.50
N ASN A 189 -22.71 12.25 9.05
CA ASN A 189 -21.64 11.57 8.30
C ASN A 189 -21.88 10.08 7.99
N GLU A 190 -22.50 9.29 8.88
CA GLU A 190 -22.68 7.83 8.67
C GLU A 190 -23.89 7.50 7.77
N GLN A 191 -24.98 8.29 7.83
CA GLN A 191 -26.17 8.09 7.00
C GLN A 191 -26.23 9.02 5.79
N LEU A 192 -25.94 10.32 5.93
CA LEU A 192 -26.00 11.24 4.78
C LEU A 192 -24.90 11.00 3.76
N MET A 193 -23.69 10.55 4.12
CA MET A 193 -22.67 10.29 3.08
C MET A 193 -22.99 9.04 2.24
N LYS A 194 -23.77 8.11 2.79
CA LYS A 194 -24.25 6.92 2.08
C LYS A 194 -25.49 7.22 1.23
N GLU A 195 -26.40 8.06 1.74
CA GLU A 195 -27.66 8.42 1.07
C GLU A 195 -27.58 9.69 0.20
N ALA A 196 -26.63 10.60 0.43
CA ALA A 196 -26.39 11.78 -0.43
C ALA A 196 -25.70 11.42 -1.77
N LYS A 197 -25.33 10.14 -1.95
CA LYS A 197 -25.08 9.57 -3.29
C LYS A 197 -26.38 9.38 -4.08
N ASN A 198 -27.54 9.25 -3.41
CA ASN A 198 -28.83 9.17 -4.06
C ASN A 198 -29.40 10.57 -4.31
N ARG A 199 -29.80 10.80 -5.56
CA ARG A 199 -30.42 12.02 -6.10
C ARG A 199 -31.67 12.51 -5.32
N ASN A 200 -32.27 11.65 -4.49
CA ASN A 200 -33.58 11.87 -3.87
C ASN A 200 -33.54 12.32 -2.41
N PHE A 201 -32.37 12.43 -1.77
CA PHE A 201 -32.28 12.74 -0.34
C PHE A 201 -32.76 14.17 0.02
N PHE A 202 -32.50 15.15 -0.85
CA PHE A 202 -32.78 16.56 -0.55
C PHE A 202 -34.18 17.03 -0.90
N LEU A 203 -34.88 16.26 -1.74
CA LEU A 203 -36.26 16.54 -2.11
C LEU A 203 -37.20 16.66 -0.89
N PRO A 204 -37.19 15.74 0.11
CA PRO A 204 -38.03 15.90 1.30
C PRO A 204 -37.62 17.10 2.19
N LEU A 205 -36.33 17.42 2.28
CA LEU A 205 -35.86 18.59 3.04
C LEU A 205 -36.34 19.89 2.38
N ASP A 206 -36.15 20.01 1.06
CA ASP A 206 -36.55 21.21 0.31
C ASP A 206 -38.07 21.38 0.32
N LEU A 207 -38.86 20.29 0.27
CA LEU A 207 -40.31 20.29 0.48
C LEU A 207 -40.70 20.96 1.82
N ILE A 208 -40.03 20.57 2.91
CA ILE A 208 -40.28 21.14 4.25
C ILE A 208 -39.88 22.62 4.28
N LEU A 209 -38.73 22.98 3.70
CA LEU A 209 -38.24 24.36 3.70
C LEU A 209 -39.13 25.29 2.86
N ILE A 210 -39.64 24.82 1.72
CA ILE A 210 -40.61 25.56 0.89
C ILE A 210 -41.91 25.79 1.68
N LEU A 211 -42.41 24.74 2.36
CA LEU A 211 -43.60 24.85 3.20
C LEU A 211 -43.40 25.87 4.33
N LEU A 212 -42.28 25.80 5.04
CA LEU A 212 -41.96 26.73 6.13
C LEU A 212 -41.83 28.17 5.63
N SER A 213 -41.17 28.37 4.48
CA SER A 213 -41.05 29.68 3.83
C SER A 213 -42.42 30.32 3.61
N TYR A 214 -43.36 29.55 3.03
CA TYR A 214 -44.69 30.04 2.69
C TYR A 214 -45.53 30.31 3.93
N ILE A 215 -45.49 29.43 4.94
CA ILE A 215 -46.16 29.67 6.24
C ILE A 215 -45.63 30.94 6.89
N PHE A 216 -44.30 31.09 7.00
CA PHE A 216 -43.70 32.27 7.61
C PHE A 216 -44.00 33.55 6.84
N ALA A 217 -44.14 33.50 5.52
CA ALA A 217 -44.53 34.67 4.74
C ALA A 217 -45.94 35.18 5.10
N TYR A 218 -46.92 34.28 5.31
CA TYR A 218 -48.25 34.66 5.80
C TYR A 218 -48.20 35.20 7.23
N GLN A 219 -47.47 34.53 8.11
CA GLN A 219 -47.36 34.95 9.51
C GLN A 219 -46.70 36.33 9.65
N LEU A 220 -45.60 36.58 8.93
CA LEU A 220 -44.91 37.86 8.93
C LEU A 220 -45.74 38.98 8.27
N ARG A 221 -46.54 38.65 7.25
CA ARG A 221 -47.37 39.64 6.59
C ARG A 221 -48.50 40.17 7.48
N PHE A 222 -49.02 39.32 8.36
CA PHE A 222 -50.19 39.62 9.20
C PHE A 222 -49.87 39.69 10.69
N ASP A 223 -48.60 39.94 11.06
CA ASP A 223 -48.16 40.09 12.45
C ASP A 223 -48.63 38.95 13.38
N TRP A 224 -48.55 37.71 12.89
CA TRP A 224 -49.02 36.48 13.57
C TRP A 224 -50.54 36.36 13.79
N LEU A 225 -51.32 37.27 13.20
CA LEU A 225 -52.79 37.31 13.26
C LEU A 225 -53.39 37.21 11.85
N VAL A 226 -53.26 36.02 11.23
CA VAL A 226 -53.73 35.78 9.87
C VAL A 226 -55.28 35.75 9.81
N PRO A 227 -55.93 36.58 8.97
CA PRO A 227 -57.39 36.56 8.82
C PRO A 227 -57.94 35.23 8.30
N ALA A 228 -59.16 34.85 8.70
CA ALA A 228 -59.78 33.58 8.31
C ALA A 228 -59.94 33.40 6.79
N HIS A 229 -60.19 34.48 6.05
CA HIS A 229 -60.31 34.43 4.58
C HIS A 229 -58.95 34.13 3.93
N GLU A 230 -57.85 34.70 4.44
CA GLU A 230 -56.48 34.48 3.97
C GLU A 230 -56.00 33.05 4.22
N TYR A 231 -56.43 32.41 5.33
CA TYR A 231 -56.17 30.99 5.56
C TYR A 231 -56.76 30.07 4.48
N MET A 232 -57.98 30.38 4.02
CA MET A 232 -58.62 29.60 2.96
C MET A 232 -57.87 29.75 1.64
N ILE A 233 -57.28 30.92 1.36
CA ILE A 233 -56.50 31.07 0.15
C ILE A 233 -55.10 30.49 0.29
N PHE A 234 -54.49 30.56 1.47
CA PHE A 234 -53.27 29.83 1.78
C PHE A 234 -53.42 28.34 1.44
N LEU A 235 -54.50 27.68 1.88
CA LEU A 235 -54.73 26.25 1.60
C LEU A 235 -54.91 25.95 0.11
N LYS A 236 -55.59 26.82 -0.64
CA LYS A 236 -55.80 26.66 -2.10
C LYS A 236 -54.53 26.92 -2.92
N SER A 237 -53.76 27.94 -2.54
CA SER A 237 -52.55 28.36 -3.24
C SER A 237 -51.33 27.51 -2.90
N PHE A 238 -51.25 26.97 -1.68
CA PHE A 238 -50.09 26.23 -1.18
C PHE A 238 -49.74 25.01 -2.07
N ALA A 239 -50.72 24.18 -2.42
CA ALA A 239 -50.48 23.00 -3.25
C ALA A 239 -49.87 23.37 -4.61
N PHE A 240 -50.37 24.46 -5.20
CA PHE A 240 -49.89 24.97 -6.48
C PHE A 240 -48.46 25.57 -6.37
N VAL A 241 -48.21 26.39 -5.35
CA VAL A 241 -46.89 26.98 -5.05
C VAL A 241 -45.84 25.90 -4.86
N LEU A 242 -46.19 24.83 -4.12
CA LEU A 242 -45.31 23.70 -3.87
C LEU A 242 -44.94 22.95 -5.15
N ILE A 243 -45.95 22.61 -5.97
CA ILE A 243 -45.75 21.90 -7.25
C ILE A 243 -44.86 22.72 -8.18
N LEU A 244 -45.17 24.01 -8.34
CA LEU A 244 -44.44 24.86 -9.29
C LEU A 244 -42.98 25.09 -8.86
N ARG A 245 -42.72 25.22 -7.55
CA ARG A 245 -41.35 25.30 -7.02
C ARG A 245 -40.56 24.00 -7.21
N ILE A 246 -41.18 22.84 -6.99
CA ILE A 246 -40.49 21.56 -7.21
C ILE A 246 -40.12 21.38 -8.67
N ILE A 247 -41.05 21.67 -9.59
CA ILE A 247 -40.82 21.57 -11.03
C ILE A 247 -39.65 22.47 -11.46
N THR A 248 -39.69 23.75 -11.07
CA THR A 248 -38.63 24.71 -11.41
C THR A 248 -37.28 24.33 -10.80
N PHE A 249 -37.24 23.84 -9.55
CA PHE A 249 -36.00 23.37 -8.92
C PHE A 249 -35.44 22.09 -9.57
N TYR A 250 -36.32 21.22 -10.06
CA TYR A 250 -35.93 20.02 -10.79
C TYR A 250 -35.28 20.37 -12.14
N TYR A 251 -35.90 21.27 -12.91
CA TYR A 251 -35.39 21.65 -14.24
C TYR A 251 -34.15 22.55 -14.20
N SER A 252 -34.03 23.41 -13.18
CA SER A 252 -32.82 24.22 -12.93
C SER A 252 -31.61 23.41 -12.45
N GLY A 253 -31.77 22.08 -12.28
CA GLY A 253 -30.66 21.18 -12.02
C GLY A 253 -30.14 21.20 -10.59
N LEU A 254 -30.89 21.77 -9.62
CA LEU A 254 -30.50 21.78 -8.20
C LEU A 254 -30.25 20.38 -7.62
N TYR A 255 -30.83 19.34 -8.24
CA TYR A 255 -30.67 17.94 -7.84
C TYR A 255 -29.73 17.13 -8.75
N LYS A 256 -28.97 17.76 -9.66
CA LYS A 256 -28.05 17.06 -10.60
C LYS A 256 -26.59 17.06 -10.14
N ASN A 257 -26.15 18.01 -9.31
CA ASN A 257 -24.74 18.20 -8.99
C ASN A 257 -24.23 17.30 -7.86
N LEU A 258 -22.99 16.79 -8.00
CA LEU A 258 -22.29 16.04 -6.96
C LEU A 258 -21.90 16.97 -5.80
N TRP A 259 -22.44 16.66 -4.63
CA TRP A 259 -22.49 17.45 -3.39
C TRP A 259 -21.14 17.86 -2.76
N LYS A 260 -20.03 17.39 -3.30
CA LYS A 260 -18.68 17.78 -2.83
C LYS A 260 -18.30 19.20 -3.26
N TYR A 261 -19.05 19.81 -4.19
CA TYR A 261 -18.69 21.08 -4.81
C TYR A 261 -19.83 22.12 -4.77
N VAL A 262 -20.57 22.23 -3.65
CA VAL A 262 -21.58 23.29 -3.49
C VAL A 262 -20.91 24.66 -3.60
N GLY A 263 -21.03 25.26 -4.79
CA GLY A 263 -20.29 26.44 -5.20
C GLY A 263 -21.18 27.66 -5.38
N ILE A 264 -20.57 28.77 -5.80
CA ILE A 264 -21.29 30.00 -6.16
C ILE A 264 -22.33 29.72 -7.26
N LYS A 265 -22.05 28.76 -8.15
CA LYS A 265 -22.97 28.34 -9.22
C LYS A 265 -24.28 27.76 -8.67
N ASP A 266 -24.25 27.00 -7.58
CA ASP A 266 -25.48 26.43 -7.00
C ASP A 266 -26.33 27.50 -6.32
N LEU A 267 -25.70 28.50 -5.69
CA LEU A 267 -26.40 29.66 -5.14
C LEU A 267 -27.09 30.47 -6.24
N LEU A 268 -26.42 30.69 -7.37
CA LEU A 268 -27.01 31.33 -8.54
C LEU A 268 -28.19 30.50 -9.09
N SER A 269 -28.04 29.18 -9.19
CA SER A 269 -29.15 28.29 -9.60
C SER A 269 -30.36 28.40 -8.67
N ILE A 270 -30.16 28.41 -7.33
CA ILE A 270 -31.23 28.59 -6.34
C ILE A 270 -31.95 29.93 -6.54
N ILE A 271 -31.19 31.02 -6.72
CA ILE A 271 -31.74 32.36 -6.93
C ILE A 271 -32.55 32.39 -8.23
N THR A 272 -32.00 31.89 -9.33
CA THR A 272 -32.70 31.88 -10.63
C THR A 272 -33.97 31.04 -10.59
N ALA A 273 -33.93 29.85 -9.98
CA ALA A 273 -35.08 28.96 -9.92
C ALA A 273 -36.18 29.49 -8.97
N SER A 274 -35.78 30.10 -7.84
CA SER A 274 -36.70 30.75 -6.90
C SER A 274 -37.35 31.98 -7.52
N THR A 275 -36.61 32.73 -8.34
CA THR A 275 -37.13 33.91 -9.05
C THR A 275 -38.11 33.51 -10.15
N ILE A 276 -37.75 32.54 -11.01
CA ILE A 276 -38.64 32.04 -12.07
C ILE A 276 -39.93 31.47 -11.47
N SER A 277 -39.84 30.66 -10.42
CA SER A 277 -41.04 30.12 -9.75
C SER A 277 -41.91 31.21 -9.15
N SER A 278 -41.32 32.21 -8.48
CA SER A 278 -42.09 33.29 -7.84
C SER A 278 -42.77 34.18 -8.87
N VAL A 279 -42.12 34.46 -10.01
CA VAL A 279 -42.74 35.20 -11.13
C VAL A 279 -43.91 34.41 -11.73
N LEU A 280 -43.75 33.10 -11.96
CA LEU A 280 -44.82 32.25 -12.47
C LEU A 280 -46.01 32.15 -11.50
N ILE A 281 -45.73 32.03 -10.19
CA ILE A 281 -46.77 32.03 -9.15
C ILE A 281 -47.54 33.35 -9.18
N VAL A 282 -46.85 34.49 -9.19
CA VAL A 282 -47.49 35.81 -9.23
C VAL A 282 -48.31 35.99 -10.51
N ALA A 283 -47.79 35.57 -11.67
CA ALA A 283 -48.52 35.65 -12.95
C ALA A 283 -49.81 34.82 -12.91
N ILE A 284 -49.78 33.61 -12.36
CA ILE A 284 -50.94 32.72 -12.29
C ILE A 284 -51.96 33.23 -11.28
N VAL A 285 -51.50 33.72 -10.12
CA VAL A 285 -52.38 34.37 -9.13
C VAL A 285 -53.00 35.63 -9.72
N PHE A 286 -52.29 36.38 -10.57
CA PHE A 286 -52.84 37.54 -11.26
C PHE A 286 -53.88 37.17 -12.33
N MET A 287 -53.68 36.07 -13.06
CA MET A 287 -54.61 35.63 -14.11
C MET A 287 -55.87 34.93 -13.58
N PHE A 288 -55.77 34.23 -12.45
CA PHE A 288 -56.84 33.35 -11.94
C PHE A 288 -57.31 33.68 -10.51
N GLY A 289 -56.65 34.61 -9.81
CA GLY A 289 -56.94 34.94 -8.41
C GLY A 289 -57.76 36.22 -8.26
N ASP A 290 -58.52 36.28 -7.16
CA ASP A 290 -59.25 37.48 -6.76
C ASP A 290 -58.29 38.62 -6.40
N SER A 291 -58.62 39.84 -6.81
CA SER A 291 -57.80 41.06 -6.69
C SER A 291 -57.51 41.51 -5.24
N THR A 292 -58.04 40.81 -4.24
CA THR A 292 -57.87 41.04 -2.81
C THR A 292 -56.59 40.43 -2.23
N HIS A 293 -55.81 39.68 -3.02
CA HIS A 293 -54.56 39.06 -2.54
C HIS A 293 -53.47 40.05 -2.16
N SER A 294 -52.89 39.84 -0.98
CA SER A 294 -51.72 40.61 -0.56
C SER A 294 -50.46 40.19 -1.32
N ARG A 295 -50.10 40.96 -2.36
CA ARG A 295 -48.96 40.70 -3.24
C ARG A 295 -47.60 40.63 -2.52
N SER A 296 -47.50 41.30 -1.38
CA SER A 296 -46.30 41.27 -0.52
C SER A 296 -45.98 39.88 0.04
N ILE A 297 -46.97 38.98 0.16
CA ILE A 297 -46.74 37.61 0.65
C ILE A 297 -45.78 36.86 -0.27
N PHE A 298 -45.97 36.95 -1.59
CA PHE A 298 -45.10 36.30 -2.57
C PHE A 298 -43.68 36.88 -2.57
N PHE A 299 -43.55 38.18 -2.30
CA PHE A 299 -42.25 38.83 -2.18
C PHE A 299 -41.50 38.38 -0.91
N ILE A 300 -42.19 38.32 0.23
CA ILE A 300 -41.64 37.84 1.50
C ILE A 300 -41.24 36.35 1.37
N ASP A 301 -42.11 35.53 0.78
CA ASP A 301 -41.83 34.12 0.53
C ASP A 301 -40.66 33.91 -0.44
N TRP A 302 -40.51 34.72 -1.48
CA TRP A 302 -39.35 34.66 -2.39
C TRP A 302 -38.03 34.85 -1.65
N ILE A 303 -37.96 35.86 -0.78
CA ILE A 303 -36.78 36.15 0.04
C ILE A 303 -36.52 35.00 1.03
N LEU A 304 -37.54 34.59 1.78
CA LEU A 304 -37.42 33.51 2.77
C LEU A 304 -37.00 32.19 2.14
N CYS A 305 -37.50 31.87 0.96
CA CYS A 305 -37.17 30.64 0.24
C CYS A 305 -35.69 30.61 -0.15
N ILE A 306 -35.15 31.71 -0.69
CA ILE A 306 -33.73 31.83 -1.03
C ILE A 306 -32.87 31.66 0.24
N PHE A 307 -33.25 32.32 1.35
CA PHE A 307 -32.51 32.24 2.60
C PHE A 307 -32.55 30.84 3.23
N LEU A 308 -33.71 30.19 3.29
CA LEU A 308 -33.86 28.87 3.92
C LEU A 308 -33.14 27.79 3.11
N ILE A 309 -33.31 27.78 1.79
CA ILE A 309 -32.69 26.78 0.92
C ILE A 309 -31.19 27.06 0.77
N GLY A 310 -30.80 28.29 0.45
CA GLY A 310 -29.40 28.71 0.37
C GLY A 310 -28.68 28.51 1.70
N GLY A 311 -29.32 28.86 2.81
CA GLY A 311 -28.82 28.65 4.17
C GLY A 311 -28.65 27.17 4.51
N SER A 312 -29.58 26.29 4.12
CA SER A 312 -29.43 24.84 4.32
C SER A 312 -28.18 24.29 3.62
N ARG A 313 -27.91 24.75 2.38
CA ARG A 313 -26.76 24.31 1.58
C ARG A 313 -25.45 24.88 2.11
N LEU A 314 -25.45 26.16 2.50
CA LEU A 314 -24.30 26.80 3.12
C LEU A 314 -23.96 26.17 4.48
N ALA A 315 -24.97 25.89 5.30
CA ALA A 315 -24.77 25.22 6.58
C ALA A 315 -24.12 23.86 6.37
N LEU A 316 -24.63 23.04 5.45
CA LEU A 316 -24.02 21.74 5.11
C LEU A 316 -22.59 21.87 4.59
N ARG A 317 -22.31 22.89 3.77
CA ARG A 317 -20.96 23.19 3.29
C ARG A 317 -20.03 23.54 4.45
N LEU A 318 -20.43 24.48 5.31
CA LEU A 318 -19.65 24.90 6.46
C LEU A 318 -19.44 23.73 7.43
N PHE A 319 -20.45 22.87 7.63
CA PHE A 319 -20.33 21.64 8.41
C PHE A 319 -19.37 20.63 7.77
N ASN A 320 -19.34 20.48 6.45
CA ASN A 320 -18.39 19.59 5.77
C ASN A 320 -16.96 20.15 5.78
N GLU A 321 -16.80 21.46 5.55
CA GLU A 321 -15.49 22.13 5.60
C GLU A 321 -14.89 22.10 7.02
N THR A 322 -15.69 22.34 8.07
CA THR A 322 -15.23 22.17 9.46
C THR A 322 -15.14 20.69 9.88
N ALA A 323 -15.93 19.79 9.29
CA ALA A 323 -15.82 18.36 9.58
C ALA A 323 -14.53 17.74 9.05
N ASN A 324 -13.94 18.31 7.98
CA ASN A 324 -12.62 17.94 7.48
C ASN A 324 -11.47 18.70 8.16
N HIS A 325 -11.75 19.80 8.87
CA HIS A 325 -10.69 20.65 9.46
C HIS A 325 -10.30 20.34 10.92
N GLU A 326 -10.94 19.39 11.60
CA GLU A 326 -10.55 19.02 12.97
C GLU A 326 -9.72 17.73 13.04
N LYS A 327 -8.40 17.93 13.19
CA LYS A 327 -7.39 17.03 13.78
C LYS A 327 -7.61 15.53 13.54
N ARG A 328 -7.46 15.09 12.29
CA ARG A 328 -6.62 13.90 12.09
C ARG A 328 -5.20 14.27 12.53
N LEU A 329 -4.49 13.34 13.19
CA LEU A 329 -3.05 13.47 13.41
C LEU A 329 -2.45 13.63 12.01
N ARG A 330 -2.12 14.87 11.64
CA ARG A 330 -1.44 15.15 10.38
C ARG A 330 0.01 14.77 10.62
N GLU A 331 0.53 13.90 9.78
CA GLU A 331 1.93 13.57 9.81
C GLU A 331 2.71 14.80 9.35
N ASN A 332 3.63 15.28 10.17
CA ASN A 332 4.52 16.38 9.83
C ASN A 332 5.53 15.87 8.80
N VAL A 333 5.61 16.55 7.66
CA VAL A 333 6.40 16.08 6.51
C VAL A 333 7.45 17.09 6.09
N LEU A 334 8.68 16.63 5.90
CA LEU A 334 9.71 17.36 5.16
C LEU A 334 9.74 16.90 3.70
N ILE A 335 9.92 17.82 2.77
CA ILE A 335 10.09 17.49 1.34
C ILE A 335 11.55 17.76 0.95
N ILE A 336 12.25 16.75 0.45
CA ILE A 336 13.61 16.89 -0.11
C ILE A 336 13.51 17.20 -1.60
N GLY A 337 14.15 18.30 -2.02
CA GLY A 337 14.13 18.86 -3.35
C GLY A 337 13.11 20.01 -3.46
N ALA A 338 13.59 21.26 -3.46
CA ALA A 338 12.80 22.47 -3.65
C ALA A 338 12.76 22.92 -5.13
N GLY A 339 12.77 21.97 -6.05
CA GLY A 339 12.60 22.19 -7.50
C GLY A 339 11.15 22.02 -7.96
N ASP A 340 10.94 21.91 -9.28
CA ASP A 340 9.60 21.81 -9.88
C ASP A 340 8.79 20.62 -9.36
N VAL A 341 9.43 19.46 -9.15
CA VAL A 341 8.77 18.25 -8.63
C VAL A 341 8.31 18.45 -7.19
N GLY A 342 9.12 19.11 -6.37
CA GLY A 342 8.78 19.47 -4.98
C GLY A 342 7.64 20.47 -4.89
N GLU A 343 7.62 21.48 -5.78
CA GLU A 343 6.51 22.43 -5.90
C GLU A 343 5.20 21.73 -6.27
N MET A 344 5.25 20.86 -7.28
CA MET A 344 4.08 20.13 -7.77
C MET A 344 3.51 19.21 -6.68
N LEU A 345 4.38 18.49 -5.96
CA LEU A 345 3.97 17.67 -4.82
C LEU A 345 3.30 18.52 -3.74
N LEU A 346 3.88 19.66 -3.37
CA LEU A 346 3.27 20.57 -2.40
C LEU A 346 1.90 21.07 -2.87
N ARG A 347 1.75 21.38 -4.15
CA ARG A 347 0.49 21.83 -4.74
C ARG A 347 -0.57 20.73 -4.71
N GLU A 348 -0.18 19.49 -4.97
CA GLU A 348 -1.07 18.32 -4.96
C GLU A 348 -1.48 17.92 -3.53
N LEU A 349 -0.53 17.92 -2.59
CA LEU A 349 -0.79 17.75 -1.17
C LEU A 349 -1.75 18.84 -0.65
N ASN A 350 -1.65 20.05 -1.16
CA ASN A 350 -2.56 21.15 -0.84
C ASN A 350 -3.95 21.01 -1.49
N LYS A 351 -4.07 20.43 -2.69
CA LYS A 351 -5.33 20.26 -3.42
C LYS A 351 -6.14 19.05 -2.94
N ASN A 352 -5.50 17.88 -2.84
CA ASN A 352 -6.16 16.59 -2.62
C ASN A 352 -5.77 15.91 -1.30
N GLY A 353 -4.66 16.33 -0.66
CA GLY A 353 -4.04 15.64 0.47
C GLY A 353 -4.16 16.31 1.85
N ARG A 354 -4.89 17.42 1.99
CA ARG A 354 -5.02 18.20 3.25
C ARG A 354 -5.54 17.42 4.47
N ASP A 355 -6.06 16.22 4.25
CA ASP A 355 -6.65 15.41 5.31
C ASP A 355 -5.60 14.58 6.09
N ASN A 356 -4.35 14.40 5.59
CA ASN A 356 -3.35 13.50 6.22
C ASN A 356 -1.93 14.08 6.45
N TYR A 357 -1.43 15.04 5.64
CA TYR A 357 -0.05 15.54 5.77
C TYR A 357 0.01 17.04 6.12
N ASN A 358 1.01 17.42 6.90
CA ASN A 358 1.36 18.81 7.20
C ASN A 358 2.81 19.06 6.78
N VAL A 359 3.03 19.74 5.65
CA VAL A 359 4.39 20.02 5.17
C VAL A 359 5.02 21.10 6.05
N VAL A 360 6.08 20.76 6.79
CA VAL A 360 6.74 21.65 7.76
C VAL A 360 7.92 22.41 7.16
N GLY A 361 8.49 21.93 6.04
CA GLY A 361 9.62 22.56 5.39
C GLY A 361 10.12 21.81 4.16
N PHE A 362 10.92 22.49 3.36
CA PHE A 362 11.73 21.90 2.30
C PHE A 362 13.19 21.76 2.74
N ILE A 363 13.87 20.77 2.16
CA ILE A 363 15.30 20.55 2.27
C ILE A 363 15.87 20.54 0.85
N ASP A 364 16.94 21.28 0.59
CA ASP A 364 17.59 21.34 -0.72
C ASP A 364 19.08 21.65 -0.49
N ASP A 365 19.98 20.89 -1.12
CA ASP A 365 21.44 21.06 -0.92
C ASP A 365 21.99 22.29 -1.65
N ASP A 366 21.16 23.03 -2.41
CA ASP A 366 21.53 24.33 -2.98
C ASP A 366 21.41 25.46 -1.94
N ASP A 367 22.55 25.87 -1.40
CA ASP A 367 22.70 26.97 -0.44
C ASP A 367 22.01 28.27 -0.89
N ALA A 368 21.92 28.54 -2.20
CA ALA A 368 21.28 29.76 -2.71
C ALA A 368 19.77 29.82 -2.42
N LYS A 369 19.15 28.65 -2.16
CA LYS A 369 17.72 28.52 -1.89
C LYS A 369 17.39 28.56 -0.40
N HIS A 370 18.36 28.37 0.49
CA HIS A 370 18.13 28.33 1.94
C HIS A 370 17.49 29.64 2.45
N GLY A 371 16.54 29.51 3.39
CA GLY A 371 15.80 30.64 3.95
C GLY A 371 14.74 31.25 3.03
N ARG A 372 14.70 30.90 1.74
CA ARG A 372 13.62 31.27 0.82
C ARG A 372 12.37 30.42 1.09
N SER A 373 11.24 30.86 0.56
CA SER A 373 9.97 30.16 0.72
C SER A 373 9.32 29.80 -0.61
N LEU A 374 8.76 28.60 -0.69
CA LEU A 374 8.02 28.08 -1.83
C LEU A 374 6.57 27.85 -1.38
N HIS A 375 5.61 28.59 -1.96
CA HIS A 375 4.20 28.64 -1.52
C HIS A 375 4.02 28.87 0.00
N GLY A 376 4.88 29.69 0.59
CA GLY A 376 4.86 30.02 2.02
C GLY A 376 5.52 29.01 2.95
N ILE A 377 6.06 27.90 2.43
CA ILE A 377 6.86 26.92 3.18
C ILE A 377 8.34 27.23 2.98
N LYS A 378 9.12 27.31 4.06
CA LYS A 378 10.55 27.65 4.01
C LYS A 378 11.41 26.46 3.58
N ILE A 379 12.52 26.77 2.91
CA ILE A 379 13.64 25.87 2.66
C ILE A 379 14.58 26.01 3.87
N LEU A 380 14.69 24.95 4.66
CA LEU A 380 15.23 25.00 6.02
C LEU A 380 16.73 24.73 6.11
N GLY A 381 17.30 24.04 5.12
CA GLY A 381 18.71 23.66 5.10
C GLY A 381 18.99 22.54 4.10
N ALA A 382 20.14 21.90 4.27
CA ALA A 382 20.64 20.79 3.47
C ALA A 382 20.21 19.42 4.05
N CYS A 383 20.47 18.34 3.32
CA CYS A 383 20.10 16.98 3.73
C CYS A 383 20.78 16.55 5.05
N GLU A 384 21.94 17.12 5.36
CA GLU A 384 22.69 16.84 6.59
C GLU A 384 21.98 17.35 7.85
N ASP A 385 21.12 18.36 7.70
CA ASP A 385 20.37 18.99 8.80
C ASP A 385 19.12 18.19 9.19
N ILE A 386 18.76 17.15 8.44
CA ILE A 386 17.56 16.34 8.66
C ILE A 386 17.47 15.78 10.09
N PRO A 387 18.53 15.22 10.72
CA PRO A 387 18.46 14.73 12.09
C PRO A 387 18.05 15.81 13.12
N GLU A 388 18.64 17.01 13.02
CA GLU A 388 18.32 18.11 13.94
C GLU A 388 16.93 18.69 13.67
N LEU A 389 16.59 18.89 12.40
CA LEU A 389 15.30 19.44 11.96
C LEU A 389 14.14 18.49 12.26
N ALA A 390 14.36 17.18 12.14
CA ALA A 390 13.37 16.16 12.46
C ALA A 390 12.94 16.21 13.93
N GLU A 391 13.90 16.34 14.85
CA GLU A 391 13.60 16.45 16.27
C GLU A 391 12.93 17.80 16.61
N MET A 392 13.47 18.89 16.07
CA MET A 392 12.97 20.25 16.33
C MET A 392 11.53 20.45 15.83
N LEU A 393 11.23 19.96 14.62
CA LEU A 393 9.95 20.14 13.95
C LEU A 393 8.98 18.96 14.14
N ARG A 394 9.41 17.91 14.86
CA ARG A 394 8.66 16.66 15.09
C ARG A 394 8.19 16.06 13.77
N VAL A 395 9.12 15.76 12.89
CA VAL A 395 8.83 15.21 11.55
C VAL A 395 8.48 13.74 11.68
N ASP A 396 7.36 13.33 11.07
CA ASP A 396 6.85 11.95 11.08
C ASP A 396 7.24 11.18 9.80
N GLU A 397 7.46 11.91 8.69
CA GLU A 397 7.82 11.34 7.39
C GLU A 397 8.62 12.34 6.52
N VAL A 398 9.55 11.84 5.72
CA VAL A 398 10.33 12.61 4.74
C VAL A 398 9.95 12.15 3.32
N LEU A 399 9.54 13.07 2.45
CA LEU A 399 9.20 12.80 1.05
C LEU A 399 10.33 13.25 0.14
N ILE A 400 10.91 12.31 -0.59
CA ILE A 400 12.06 12.53 -1.47
C ILE A 400 11.56 12.75 -2.90
N THR A 401 11.82 13.94 -3.46
CA THR A 401 11.39 14.32 -4.82
C THR A 401 12.52 14.43 -5.82
N VAL A 402 13.76 14.23 -5.37
CA VAL A 402 14.96 14.22 -6.21
C VAL A 402 15.05 12.89 -6.95
N ASN A 403 14.80 12.91 -8.27
CA ASN A 403 14.78 11.71 -9.12
C ASN A 403 16.08 11.51 -9.94
N GLN A 404 17.03 12.44 -9.85
CA GLN A 404 18.32 12.41 -10.56
C GLN A 404 19.52 12.51 -9.61
N VAL A 405 19.37 12.01 -8.38
CA VAL A 405 20.51 11.92 -7.46
C VAL A 405 21.29 10.65 -7.71
N SER A 406 22.61 10.75 -7.54
CA SER A 406 23.46 9.58 -7.55
C SER A 406 23.03 8.64 -6.42
N SER A 407 23.35 7.37 -6.63
CA SER A 407 23.15 6.32 -5.65
C SER A 407 23.84 6.56 -4.30
N GLN A 408 24.97 7.26 -4.30
CA GLN A 408 25.70 7.62 -3.08
C GLN A 408 24.97 8.72 -2.30
N GLU A 409 24.44 9.73 -3.01
CA GLU A 409 23.63 10.79 -2.42
C GLU A 409 22.30 10.26 -1.90
N MET A 410 21.63 9.37 -2.65
CA MET A 410 20.39 8.72 -2.18
C MET A 410 20.64 7.92 -0.89
N LYS A 411 21.76 7.18 -0.83
CA LYS A 411 22.16 6.47 0.38
C LYS A 411 22.43 7.43 1.54
N ALA A 412 23.13 8.53 1.31
CA ALA A 412 23.39 9.55 2.33
C ALA A 412 22.09 10.17 2.87
N ILE A 413 21.15 10.52 1.99
CA ILE A 413 19.82 11.04 2.36
C ILE A 413 19.06 10.04 3.24
N VAL A 414 19.05 8.76 2.85
CA VAL A 414 18.41 7.69 3.62
C VAL A 414 19.10 7.51 4.97
N ASP A 415 20.43 7.57 5.02
CA ASP A 415 21.21 7.46 6.25
C ASP A 415 20.91 8.62 7.22
N TYR A 416 20.75 9.85 6.73
CA TYR A 416 20.29 10.99 7.54
C TYR A 416 18.86 10.79 8.08
N CYS A 417 17.95 10.26 7.27
CA CYS A 417 16.60 9.92 7.72
C CYS A 417 16.59 8.81 8.78
N LYS A 418 17.48 7.80 8.65
CA LYS A 418 17.67 6.71 9.62
C LYS A 418 18.22 7.22 10.94
N GLN A 419 19.24 8.08 10.91
CA GLN A 419 19.78 8.72 12.12
C GLN A 419 18.72 9.52 12.86
N ALA A 420 17.82 10.17 12.12
CA ALA A 420 16.69 10.92 12.65
C ALA A 420 15.55 10.04 13.19
N GLY A 421 15.53 8.73 12.90
CA GLY A 421 14.44 7.82 13.25
C GLY A 421 13.12 8.09 12.51
N VAL A 422 13.17 8.74 11.35
CA VAL A 422 11.99 9.20 10.60
C VAL A 422 11.72 8.29 9.39
N ARG A 423 10.44 8.02 9.10
CA ARG A 423 10.05 7.29 7.89
C ARG A 423 10.36 8.10 6.64
N HIS A 424 10.70 7.44 5.54
CA HIS A 424 10.99 8.13 4.28
C HIS A 424 10.35 7.40 3.08
N ARG A 425 9.93 8.15 2.06
CA ARG A 425 9.37 7.62 0.79
C ARG A 425 9.84 8.43 -0.41
N ILE A 426 10.01 7.76 -1.54
CA ILE A 426 10.35 8.41 -2.82
C ILE A 426 9.06 8.67 -3.60
N VAL A 427 8.97 9.87 -4.18
CA VAL A 427 7.85 10.28 -5.04
C VAL A 427 8.26 10.08 -6.51
N PRO A 428 7.58 9.21 -7.28
CA PRO A 428 7.94 8.94 -8.66
C PRO A 428 7.91 10.19 -9.56
N ALA A 429 8.72 10.19 -10.62
CA ALA A 429 8.79 11.29 -11.59
C ALA A 429 7.47 11.51 -12.36
N VAL A 430 7.27 12.76 -12.76
CA VAL A 430 6.00 13.41 -13.14
C VAL A 430 5.31 12.88 -14.41
N CYS A 431 5.90 11.95 -15.17
CA CYS A 431 5.27 11.42 -16.39
C CYS A 431 3.98 10.62 -16.13
N ASP A 432 3.74 10.15 -14.91
CA ASP A 432 2.53 9.40 -14.52
C ASP A 432 1.37 10.29 -13.98
N LEU A 433 1.60 11.60 -13.81
CA LEU A 433 0.67 12.52 -13.14
C LEU A 433 -0.25 13.32 -14.08
N LEU A 434 -0.04 13.26 -15.39
CA LEU A 434 -0.76 14.06 -16.38
C LEU A 434 -2.16 13.52 -16.75
N SER A 435 -2.52 12.32 -16.29
CA SER A 435 -3.72 11.60 -16.76
C SER A 435 -5.01 11.92 -15.99
N GLY A 436 -4.99 12.83 -15.02
CA GLY A 436 -6.22 13.34 -14.36
C GLY A 436 -6.95 12.37 -13.42
N ASP A 437 -6.65 11.07 -13.46
CA ASP A 437 -7.26 10.04 -12.61
C ASP A 437 -6.17 9.13 -12.00
N VAL A 438 -5.53 9.54 -10.89
CA VAL A 438 -4.75 8.58 -10.09
C VAL A 438 -4.91 8.88 -8.60
N HIS A 439 -5.42 7.89 -7.87
CA HIS A 439 -5.44 7.86 -6.42
C HIS A 439 -4.02 8.01 -5.84
N LEU A 440 -3.90 8.71 -4.70
CA LEU A 440 -2.73 8.88 -3.80
C LEU A 440 -2.05 7.55 -3.32
N SER A 441 -2.35 6.43 -3.96
CA SER A 441 -1.91 5.06 -3.63
C SER A 441 -0.56 4.64 -4.23
N ARG A 442 0.17 5.53 -4.91
CA ARG A 442 1.47 5.21 -5.56
C ARG A 442 2.68 5.92 -4.93
N PHE A 443 2.72 6.05 -3.60
CA PHE A 443 4.01 6.24 -2.93
C PHE A 443 4.77 4.90 -2.98
N ARG A 444 5.88 4.83 -3.72
CA ARG A 444 6.75 3.64 -3.69
C ARG A 444 7.56 3.68 -2.40
N LYS A 445 7.49 2.63 -1.60
CA LYS A 445 8.46 2.42 -0.52
C LYS A 445 9.83 2.28 -1.18
N VAL A 446 10.88 2.85 -0.60
CA VAL A 446 12.26 2.62 -1.09
C VAL A 446 12.46 1.11 -1.21
N GLU A 447 12.63 0.61 -2.43
CA GLU A 447 12.85 -0.81 -2.63
C GLU A 447 14.29 -1.11 -2.29
N ILE A 448 14.57 -2.34 -1.85
CA ILE A 448 15.94 -2.76 -1.52
C ILE A 448 16.85 -2.49 -2.73
N SER A 449 16.34 -2.65 -3.97
CA SER A 449 17.01 -2.30 -5.24
C SER A 449 17.64 -0.90 -5.23
N ASP A 450 16.94 0.06 -4.66
CA ASP A 450 17.32 1.48 -4.65
C ASP A 450 18.49 1.73 -3.67
N LEU A 451 18.77 0.79 -2.75
CA LEU A 451 19.93 0.82 -1.85
C LEU A 451 21.21 0.22 -2.45
N PHE A 452 21.11 -0.52 -3.56
CA PHE A 452 22.28 -1.17 -4.19
C PHE A 452 23.14 -0.22 -5.00
N GLY A 453 22.73 1.04 -5.07
CA GLY A 453 23.59 2.12 -5.49
C GLY A 453 24.07 2.01 -6.94
N ARG A 454 23.21 1.53 -7.84
CA ARG A 454 23.53 1.34 -9.26
C ARG A 454 23.08 2.53 -10.08
N GLU A 455 23.90 2.93 -11.03
CA GLU A 455 23.53 3.97 -11.99
C GLU A 455 22.40 3.48 -12.91
N PRO A 456 21.43 4.35 -13.26
CA PRO A 456 20.36 3.99 -14.19
C PRO A 456 20.94 3.51 -15.52
N ILE A 457 20.40 2.42 -16.04
CA ILE A 457 20.85 1.87 -17.32
C ILE A 457 20.21 2.67 -18.45
N GLU A 458 21.02 3.27 -19.32
CA GLU A 458 20.52 3.91 -20.54
C GLU A 458 20.10 2.86 -21.56
N LEU A 459 18.80 2.75 -21.87
CA LEU A 459 18.26 1.77 -22.81
C LEU A 459 17.89 2.42 -24.15
N ASN A 460 18.11 1.70 -25.25
CA ASN A 460 17.59 2.13 -26.55
C ASN A 460 16.14 1.65 -26.74
N LEU A 461 15.22 2.36 -26.09
CA LEU A 461 13.78 2.04 -26.12
C LEU A 461 13.20 2.00 -27.53
N SER A 462 13.71 2.83 -28.45
CA SER A 462 13.25 2.86 -29.84
C SER A 462 13.59 1.57 -30.58
N ALA A 463 14.79 1.03 -30.37
CA ALA A 463 15.21 -0.23 -30.98
C ALA A 463 14.42 -1.41 -30.42
N ILE A 464 14.22 -1.47 -29.09
CA ILE A 464 13.43 -2.52 -28.43
C ILE A 464 11.98 -2.49 -28.94
N LYS A 465 11.37 -1.29 -29.03
CA LYS A 465 10.01 -1.14 -29.56
C LYS A 465 9.90 -1.67 -30.98
N ASN A 466 10.82 -1.29 -31.87
CA ASN A 466 10.81 -1.77 -33.26
C ASN A 466 11.03 -3.28 -33.37
N PHE A 467 11.79 -3.86 -32.44
CA PHE A 467 12.07 -5.29 -32.38
C PHE A 467 10.84 -6.11 -31.96
N LEU A 468 10.03 -5.61 -31.02
CA LEU A 468 8.91 -6.34 -30.42
C LEU A 468 7.54 -6.01 -31.02
N HIS A 469 7.35 -4.79 -31.53
CA HIS A 469 6.06 -4.31 -32.00
C HIS A 469 5.52 -5.16 -33.15
N GLY A 470 4.26 -5.60 -33.04
CA GLY A 470 3.59 -6.43 -34.04
C GLY A 470 4.23 -7.81 -34.25
N LYS A 471 5.07 -8.29 -33.31
CA LYS A 471 5.66 -9.64 -33.38
C LYS A 471 4.84 -10.68 -32.65
N ARG A 472 4.92 -11.93 -33.12
CA ARG A 472 4.42 -13.12 -32.40
C ARG A 472 5.52 -13.66 -31.50
N ILE A 473 5.30 -13.64 -30.20
CA ILE A 473 6.33 -13.94 -29.20
C ILE A 473 5.91 -15.15 -28.38
N LEU A 474 6.84 -16.07 -28.15
CA LEU A 474 6.66 -17.20 -27.24
C LEU A 474 7.63 -17.08 -26.07
N VAL A 475 7.10 -17.15 -24.84
CA VAL A 475 7.89 -17.11 -23.61
C VAL A 475 7.72 -18.43 -22.88
N THR A 476 8.81 -19.17 -22.68
CA THR A 476 8.81 -20.36 -21.82
C THR A 476 9.26 -20.03 -20.41
N GLY A 477 8.69 -20.72 -19.43
CA GLY A 477 8.89 -20.37 -18.03
C GLY A 477 8.15 -19.07 -17.70
N ALA A 478 7.04 -18.81 -18.39
CA ALA A 478 6.30 -17.56 -18.33
C ALA A 478 5.76 -17.23 -16.93
N GLY A 479 5.57 -18.22 -16.07
CA GLY A 479 5.19 -18.03 -14.68
C GLY A 479 6.37 -17.81 -13.72
N GLY A 480 7.61 -18.06 -14.17
CA GLY A 480 8.80 -17.82 -13.37
C GLY A 480 9.11 -16.32 -13.23
N SER A 481 9.88 -15.93 -12.21
CA SER A 481 10.14 -14.50 -11.90
C SER A 481 10.71 -13.68 -13.07
N ILE A 482 11.59 -14.27 -13.90
CA ILE A 482 12.12 -13.59 -15.09
C ILE A 482 11.11 -13.66 -16.25
N GLY A 483 10.43 -14.80 -16.41
CA GLY A 483 9.48 -15.02 -17.49
C GLY A 483 8.25 -14.13 -17.37
N SER A 484 7.69 -13.96 -16.17
CA SER A 484 6.53 -13.12 -15.94
C SER A 484 6.85 -11.64 -16.18
N GLU A 485 8.02 -11.18 -15.73
CA GLU A 485 8.50 -9.83 -15.98
C GLU A 485 8.84 -9.59 -17.46
N LEU A 486 9.40 -10.59 -18.16
CA LEU A 486 9.53 -10.56 -19.62
C LEU A 486 8.17 -10.34 -20.28
N CYS A 487 7.16 -11.12 -19.90
CA CYS A 487 5.83 -10.99 -20.48
C CYS A 487 5.20 -9.63 -20.19
N ARG A 488 5.39 -9.10 -18.98
CA ARG A 488 4.93 -7.76 -18.59
C ARG A 488 5.56 -6.67 -19.46
N GLN A 489 6.89 -6.60 -19.53
CA GLN A 489 7.58 -5.57 -20.30
C GLN A 489 7.38 -5.71 -21.80
N ILE A 490 7.35 -6.94 -22.33
CA ILE A 490 7.08 -7.18 -23.76
C ILE A 490 5.69 -6.64 -24.14
N SER A 491 4.71 -6.75 -23.25
CA SER A 491 3.33 -6.30 -23.50
C SER A 491 3.23 -4.78 -23.65
N GLU A 492 4.12 -4.00 -23.03
CA GLU A 492 4.19 -2.54 -23.15
C GLU A 492 4.57 -2.07 -24.57
N TYR A 493 5.17 -2.95 -25.38
CA TYR A 493 5.61 -2.63 -26.75
C TYR A 493 4.63 -3.08 -27.84
N HIS A 494 3.40 -3.48 -27.48
CA HIS A 494 2.32 -3.90 -28.39
C HIS A 494 2.73 -4.97 -29.44
N PRO A 495 3.15 -6.16 -29.01
CA PRO A 495 3.30 -7.32 -29.89
C PRO A 495 1.96 -7.74 -30.51
N GLU A 496 2.01 -8.49 -31.62
CA GLU A 496 0.80 -9.09 -32.22
C GLU A 496 0.18 -10.13 -31.26
N SER A 497 1.03 -10.98 -30.68
CA SER A 497 0.59 -11.96 -29.68
C SER A 497 1.74 -12.40 -28.77
N ILE A 498 1.37 -12.84 -27.56
CA ILE A 498 2.27 -13.48 -26.61
C ILE A 498 1.71 -14.84 -26.23
N VAL A 499 2.52 -15.89 -26.40
CA VAL A 499 2.23 -17.27 -25.97
C VAL A 499 3.01 -17.56 -24.70
N LEU A 500 2.29 -17.66 -23.59
CA LEU A 500 2.81 -18.00 -22.26
C LEU A 500 2.89 -19.52 -22.12
N VAL A 501 4.10 -20.08 -21.98
CA VAL A 501 4.31 -21.52 -21.79
C VAL A 501 4.93 -21.77 -20.42
N ASP A 502 4.24 -22.52 -19.58
CA ASP A 502 4.74 -22.95 -18.27
C ASP A 502 4.11 -24.30 -17.87
N LYS A 503 4.74 -25.04 -16.96
CA LYS A 503 4.19 -26.27 -16.38
C LYS A 503 3.48 -26.03 -15.05
N ASN A 504 3.73 -24.89 -14.40
CA ASN A 504 3.08 -24.51 -13.15
C ASN A 504 1.78 -23.75 -13.43
N GLU A 505 0.65 -24.35 -13.08
CA GLU A 505 -0.68 -23.78 -13.31
C GLU A 505 -0.88 -22.45 -12.59
N ASN A 506 -0.52 -22.35 -11.30
CA ASN A 506 -0.76 -21.16 -10.49
C ASN A 506 0.04 -19.97 -11.02
N TYR A 507 1.33 -20.15 -11.29
CA TYR A 507 2.18 -19.08 -11.80
C TYR A 507 1.79 -18.63 -13.21
N LEU A 508 1.34 -19.57 -14.05
CA LEU A 508 0.83 -19.24 -15.37
C LEU A 508 -0.48 -18.45 -15.30
N HIS A 509 -1.36 -18.81 -14.37
CA HIS A 509 -2.61 -18.09 -14.12
C HIS A 509 -2.36 -16.68 -13.58
N GLU A 510 -1.47 -16.53 -12.59
CA GLU A 510 -1.06 -15.22 -12.05
C GLU A 510 -0.54 -14.31 -13.16
N THR A 511 0.40 -14.80 -13.97
CA THR A 511 0.96 -14.03 -15.10
C THR A 511 -0.12 -13.65 -16.11
N ARG A 512 -1.06 -14.55 -16.42
CA ARG A 512 -2.19 -14.24 -17.31
C ARG A 512 -3.06 -13.11 -16.75
N CYS A 513 -3.34 -13.13 -15.45
CA CYS A 513 -4.13 -12.11 -14.77
C CYS A 513 -3.42 -10.75 -14.76
N ASP A 514 -2.11 -10.73 -14.54
CA ASP A 514 -1.31 -9.50 -14.58
C ASP A 514 -1.37 -8.82 -15.95
N LEU A 515 -1.43 -9.62 -17.03
CA LEU A 515 -1.55 -9.13 -18.40
C LEU A 515 -2.98 -8.77 -18.83
N ALA A 516 -4.00 -8.95 -17.98
CA ALA A 516 -5.39 -8.67 -18.32
C ALA A 516 -5.62 -7.19 -18.68
N SER A 517 -4.82 -6.27 -18.14
CA SER A 517 -4.89 -4.85 -18.49
C SER A 517 -4.46 -4.53 -19.93
N TYR A 518 -3.71 -5.43 -20.58
CA TYR A 518 -3.23 -5.27 -21.95
C TYR A 518 -4.08 -6.03 -22.97
N SER A 519 -5.06 -6.84 -22.54
CA SER A 519 -5.79 -7.79 -23.39
C SER A 519 -6.59 -7.14 -24.52
N ASP A 520 -6.94 -5.87 -24.40
CA ASP A 520 -7.65 -5.12 -25.44
C ASP A 520 -6.72 -4.72 -26.61
N SER A 521 -5.41 -4.78 -26.40
CA SER A 521 -4.39 -4.37 -27.37
C SER A 521 -3.53 -5.52 -27.90
N ILE A 522 -3.41 -6.63 -27.16
CA ILE A 522 -2.55 -7.77 -27.52
C ILE A 522 -3.28 -9.11 -27.33
N SER A 523 -3.00 -10.08 -28.19
CA SER A 523 -3.53 -11.44 -28.03
C SER A 523 -2.66 -12.27 -27.08
N VAL A 524 -3.19 -12.65 -25.92
CA VAL A 524 -2.47 -13.44 -24.90
C VAL A 524 -2.99 -14.88 -24.83
N PHE A 525 -2.13 -15.84 -25.18
CA PHE A 525 -2.41 -17.27 -25.14
C PHE A 525 -1.64 -17.96 -24.02
N CYS A 526 -2.25 -18.94 -23.37
CA CYS A 526 -1.59 -19.72 -22.31
C CYS A 526 -1.52 -21.19 -22.72
N SER A 527 -0.36 -21.81 -22.48
CA SER A 527 -0.16 -23.24 -22.67
C SER A 527 0.45 -23.86 -21.42
N LEU A 528 -0.37 -24.64 -20.71
CA LEU A 528 0.07 -25.45 -19.57
C LEU A 528 0.73 -26.73 -20.08
N THR A 529 2.06 -26.73 -20.17
CA THR A 529 2.84 -27.87 -20.67
C THR A 529 4.30 -27.80 -20.24
N ASP A 530 4.92 -28.97 -20.15
CA ASP A 530 6.36 -29.08 -20.00
C ASP A 530 7.07 -28.88 -21.35
N ILE A 531 8.21 -28.17 -21.34
CA ILE A 531 9.06 -27.91 -22.52
C ILE A 531 9.68 -29.19 -23.09
N THR A 532 9.80 -30.24 -22.29
CA THR A 532 10.31 -31.56 -22.69
C THR A 532 9.30 -32.34 -23.55
N ASN A 533 8.01 -31.96 -23.52
CA ASN A 533 6.98 -32.61 -24.34
C ASN A 533 7.05 -32.15 -25.80
N LYS A 534 7.96 -32.75 -26.57
CA LYS A 534 8.21 -32.42 -27.99
C LYS A 534 6.94 -32.34 -28.84
N ARG A 535 5.99 -33.26 -28.64
CA ARG A 535 4.73 -33.29 -29.42
C ARG A 535 3.89 -32.04 -29.17
N LYS A 536 3.67 -31.67 -27.90
CA LYS A 536 2.91 -30.46 -27.53
C LYS A 536 3.65 -29.21 -27.97
N GLN A 537 4.96 -29.11 -27.74
CA GLN A 537 5.74 -27.95 -28.17
C GLN A 537 5.67 -27.76 -29.69
N ARG A 538 5.82 -28.83 -30.47
CA ARG A 538 5.68 -28.77 -31.93
C ARG A 538 4.29 -28.28 -32.38
N GLN A 539 3.23 -28.67 -31.68
CA GLN A 539 1.88 -28.16 -31.94
C GLN A 539 1.77 -26.65 -31.69
N LEU A 540 2.39 -26.15 -30.62
CA LEU A 540 2.42 -24.71 -30.32
C LEU A 540 3.16 -23.91 -31.39
N PHE A 541 4.34 -24.38 -31.81
CA PHE A 541 5.11 -23.74 -32.89
C PHE A 541 4.31 -23.72 -34.20
N LYS A 542 3.65 -24.83 -34.54
CA LYS A 542 2.81 -24.91 -35.75
C LYS A 542 1.60 -23.99 -35.68
N GLN A 543 0.95 -23.89 -34.53
CA GLN A 543 -0.27 -23.10 -34.33
C GLN A 543 0.02 -21.61 -34.29
N TYR A 544 0.99 -21.18 -33.48
CA TYR A 544 1.23 -19.76 -33.20
C TYR A 544 2.37 -19.14 -34.02
N LYS A 545 3.21 -19.96 -34.66
CA LYS A 545 4.30 -19.52 -35.56
C LYS A 545 5.11 -18.35 -34.98
N PRO A 546 5.75 -18.53 -33.81
CA PRO A 546 6.46 -17.45 -33.13
C PRO A 546 7.61 -16.92 -34.00
N GLU A 547 7.81 -15.61 -33.98
CA GLU A 547 8.97 -14.94 -34.62
C GLU A 547 10.12 -14.76 -33.64
N ILE A 548 9.81 -14.66 -32.35
CA ILE A 548 10.77 -14.50 -31.27
C ILE A 548 10.43 -15.48 -30.16
N VAL A 549 11.43 -16.20 -29.65
CA VAL A 549 11.30 -17.09 -28.50
C VAL A 549 12.20 -16.60 -27.37
N PHE A 550 11.60 -16.30 -26.21
CA PHE A 550 12.34 -16.08 -24.97
C PHE A 550 12.30 -17.36 -24.12
N HIS A 551 13.45 -17.97 -23.92
CA HIS A 551 13.59 -19.21 -23.17
C HIS A 551 14.08 -18.96 -21.75
N ALA A 552 13.13 -18.86 -20.81
CA ALA A 552 13.39 -18.66 -19.37
C ALA A 552 13.02 -19.87 -18.50
N ALA A 553 12.51 -20.96 -19.09
CA ALA A 553 12.21 -22.20 -18.37
C ALA A 553 13.50 -22.96 -17.98
N ALA A 554 13.76 -23.07 -16.69
CA ALA A 554 14.85 -23.89 -16.14
C ALA A 554 14.59 -24.23 -14.66
N GLN A 555 15.18 -25.33 -14.19
CA GLN A 555 15.42 -25.56 -12.77
C GLN A 555 16.68 -24.80 -12.34
N LYS A 556 16.55 -23.99 -11.28
CA LYS A 556 17.62 -23.07 -10.84
C LYS A 556 18.18 -23.33 -9.44
N HIS A 557 17.54 -24.18 -8.65
CA HIS A 557 17.91 -24.38 -7.25
C HIS A 557 19.05 -25.39 -7.14
N VAL A 558 20.27 -24.90 -6.85
CA VAL A 558 21.48 -25.74 -6.74
C VAL A 558 21.27 -26.96 -5.84
N PRO A 559 20.76 -26.84 -4.59
CA PRO A 559 20.59 -28.02 -3.73
C PRO A 559 19.63 -29.05 -4.31
N LEU A 560 18.49 -28.61 -4.86
CA LEU A 560 17.51 -29.51 -5.46
C LEU A 560 18.04 -30.20 -6.71
N SER A 561 18.85 -29.50 -7.51
CA SER A 561 19.51 -30.10 -8.68
C SER A 561 20.65 -31.05 -8.31
N GLU A 562 21.28 -30.88 -7.14
CA GLU A 562 22.24 -31.85 -6.61
C GLU A 562 21.57 -33.11 -6.08
N GLU A 563 20.38 -32.96 -5.49
CA GLU A 563 19.54 -34.06 -4.98
C GLU A 563 18.81 -34.81 -6.09
N ASN A 564 18.43 -34.10 -7.17
CA ASN A 564 17.64 -34.62 -8.30
C ASN A 564 18.35 -34.28 -9.63
N PRO A 565 19.56 -34.82 -9.86
CA PRO A 565 20.38 -34.44 -11.00
C PRO A 565 19.78 -34.87 -12.34
N GLU A 566 19.03 -35.97 -12.36
CA GLU A 566 18.35 -36.47 -13.54
C GLU A 566 17.29 -35.49 -14.05
N GLU A 567 16.50 -34.93 -13.14
CA GLU A 567 15.49 -33.92 -13.44
C GLU A 567 16.11 -32.61 -13.93
N ALA A 568 17.26 -32.22 -13.35
CA ALA A 568 18.00 -31.03 -13.78
C ALA A 568 18.48 -31.18 -15.22
N VAL A 569 19.05 -32.33 -15.58
CA VAL A 569 19.48 -32.64 -16.95
C VAL A 569 18.30 -32.68 -17.91
N TYR A 570 17.23 -33.39 -17.54
CA TYR A 570 16.07 -33.53 -18.42
C TYR A 570 15.40 -32.18 -18.69
N ASN A 571 15.18 -31.36 -17.66
CA ASN A 571 14.54 -30.06 -17.81
C ASN A 571 15.46 -29.03 -18.50
N ASN A 572 16.71 -28.88 -18.04
CA ASN A 572 17.58 -27.81 -18.52
C ASN A 572 18.31 -28.14 -19.83
N VAL A 573 18.64 -29.41 -20.09
CA VAL A 573 19.37 -29.80 -21.30
C VAL A 573 18.40 -30.27 -22.38
N VAL A 574 17.61 -31.31 -22.07
CA VAL A 574 16.68 -31.90 -23.07
C VAL A 574 15.57 -30.90 -23.40
N GLY A 575 15.01 -30.22 -22.40
CA GLY A 575 14.02 -29.16 -22.60
C GLY A 575 14.52 -28.02 -23.49
N THR A 576 15.73 -27.51 -23.25
CA THR A 576 16.33 -26.48 -24.12
C THR A 576 16.57 -27.02 -25.53
N LYS A 577 17.08 -28.25 -25.68
CA LYS A 577 17.26 -28.89 -26.99
C LYS A 577 15.95 -28.94 -27.79
N VAL A 578 14.84 -29.38 -27.17
CA VAL A 578 13.53 -29.44 -27.83
C VAL A 578 13.10 -28.07 -28.35
N MET A 579 13.20 -27.04 -27.51
CA MET A 579 12.81 -25.68 -27.87
C MET A 579 13.71 -25.08 -28.95
N ALA A 580 15.02 -25.29 -28.85
CA ALA A 580 16.00 -24.81 -29.81
C ALA A 580 15.84 -25.49 -31.17
N ASP A 581 15.64 -26.81 -31.21
CA ASP A 581 15.40 -27.57 -32.45
C ASP A 581 14.11 -27.13 -33.15
N LEU A 582 13.03 -26.89 -32.38
CA LEU A 582 11.77 -26.39 -32.94
C LEU A 582 11.90 -24.95 -33.47
N ALA A 583 12.73 -24.13 -32.83
CA ALA A 583 13.00 -22.79 -33.32
C ALA A 583 13.73 -22.78 -34.66
N ASP A 584 14.63 -23.75 -34.89
CA ASP A 584 15.25 -23.98 -36.20
C ASP A 584 14.25 -24.55 -37.21
N GLU A 585 13.51 -25.61 -36.84
CA GLU A 585 12.54 -26.30 -37.71
C GLU A 585 11.48 -25.35 -38.28
N PHE A 586 10.98 -24.43 -37.46
CA PHE A 586 9.93 -23.47 -37.85
C PHE A 586 10.45 -22.10 -38.29
N GLY A 587 11.78 -21.92 -38.36
CA GLY A 587 12.39 -20.68 -38.84
C GLY A 587 12.10 -19.45 -37.99
N VAL A 588 12.16 -19.57 -36.68
CA VAL A 588 12.05 -18.44 -35.73
C VAL A 588 13.14 -17.41 -36.04
N GLY A 589 12.83 -16.12 -35.99
CA GLY A 589 13.83 -15.08 -36.27
C GLY A 589 14.92 -15.02 -35.20
N VAL A 590 14.51 -15.03 -33.92
CA VAL A 590 15.43 -14.92 -32.77
C VAL A 590 15.03 -15.86 -31.65
N PHE A 591 15.99 -16.62 -31.14
CA PHE A 591 15.87 -17.44 -29.93
C PHE A 591 16.79 -16.90 -28.84
N VAL A 592 16.21 -16.40 -27.75
CA VAL A 592 16.93 -15.79 -26.64
C VAL A 592 16.93 -16.76 -25.46
N MET A 593 18.09 -17.27 -25.08
CA MET A 593 18.25 -18.12 -23.91
C MET A 593 18.68 -17.32 -22.68
N VAL A 594 17.89 -17.41 -21.62
CA VAL A 594 18.25 -16.88 -20.29
C VAL A 594 19.22 -17.86 -19.63
N SER A 595 20.42 -17.38 -19.29
CA SER A 595 21.47 -18.14 -18.60
C SER A 595 21.90 -17.44 -17.30
N THR A 596 22.93 -17.97 -16.64
CA THR A 596 23.36 -17.56 -15.30
C THR A 596 24.89 -17.57 -15.19
N ASP A 597 25.42 -16.73 -14.32
CA ASP A 597 26.82 -16.77 -13.84
C ASP A 597 27.29 -18.17 -13.42
N LYS A 598 26.41 -19.00 -12.85
CA LYS A 598 26.71 -20.38 -12.41
C LYS A 598 27.06 -21.34 -13.55
N ALA A 599 26.81 -20.98 -14.80
CA ALA A 599 27.25 -21.74 -15.97
C ALA A 599 28.75 -21.55 -16.25
N VAL A 600 29.39 -20.54 -15.65
CA VAL A 600 30.82 -20.24 -15.80
C VAL A 600 31.62 -21.11 -14.82
N ASN A 601 32.58 -21.89 -15.34
CA ASN A 601 33.42 -22.82 -14.57
C ASN A 601 32.60 -23.57 -13.50
N PRO A 602 31.57 -24.33 -13.91
CA PRO A 602 30.53 -24.77 -13.00
C PRO A 602 31.09 -25.70 -11.92
N THR A 603 30.54 -25.61 -10.71
CA THR A 603 30.85 -26.50 -9.57
C THR A 603 29.64 -27.31 -9.11
N SER A 604 28.49 -27.09 -9.75
CA SER A 604 27.22 -27.75 -9.45
C SER A 604 26.55 -28.29 -10.71
N ILE A 605 25.73 -29.31 -10.55
CA ILE A 605 24.96 -29.94 -11.64
C ILE A 605 24.04 -28.92 -12.32
N MET A 606 23.41 -28.02 -11.54
CA MET A 606 22.59 -26.94 -12.09
C MET A 606 23.39 -26.05 -13.06
N GLY A 607 24.57 -25.59 -12.63
CA GLY A 607 25.47 -24.78 -13.46
C GLY A 607 25.90 -25.53 -14.72
N THR A 608 26.30 -26.79 -14.58
CA THR A 608 26.77 -27.62 -15.70
C THR A 608 25.68 -27.88 -16.73
N THR A 609 24.44 -28.16 -16.30
CA THR A 609 23.31 -28.34 -17.24
C THR A 609 23.00 -27.06 -18.03
N LYS A 610 23.08 -25.88 -17.40
CA LYS A 610 22.96 -24.60 -18.10
C LYS A 610 24.10 -24.36 -19.07
N ARG A 611 25.34 -24.72 -18.71
CA ARG A 611 26.50 -24.66 -19.60
C ARG A 611 26.32 -25.54 -20.84
N ILE A 612 25.83 -26.77 -20.69
CA ILE A 612 25.51 -27.64 -21.84
C ILE A 612 24.45 -27.01 -22.75
N ALA A 613 23.43 -26.39 -22.17
CA ALA A 613 22.39 -25.68 -22.94
C ALA A 613 22.97 -24.48 -23.74
N GLU A 614 23.94 -23.76 -23.19
CA GLU A 614 24.68 -22.71 -23.92
C GLU A 614 25.47 -23.30 -25.08
N LEU A 615 26.26 -24.33 -24.84
CA LEU A 615 27.05 -25.01 -25.87
C LEU A 615 26.15 -25.52 -27.00
N TYR A 616 24.96 -26.03 -26.67
CA TYR A 616 24.01 -26.52 -27.66
C TYR A 616 23.46 -25.42 -28.55
N THR A 617 22.95 -24.34 -27.95
CA THR A 617 22.39 -23.20 -28.71
C THR A 617 23.46 -22.49 -29.53
N GLN A 618 24.68 -22.35 -29.01
CA GLN A 618 25.83 -21.85 -29.77
C GLN A 618 26.20 -22.75 -30.94
N ALA A 619 26.28 -24.07 -30.74
CA ALA A 619 26.62 -24.99 -31.82
C ALA A 619 25.54 -25.00 -32.92
N LEU A 620 24.26 -24.94 -32.54
CA LEU A 620 23.13 -24.93 -33.47
C LEU A 620 23.11 -23.64 -34.31
N SER A 621 23.46 -22.51 -33.70
CA SER A 621 23.48 -21.19 -34.35
C SER A 621 24.34 -21.10 -35.61
N LYS A 622 25.37 -21.94 -35.73
CA LYS A 622 26.28 -21.97 -36.90
C LYS A 622 25.63 -22.58 -38.15
N ASN A 623 24.62 -23.43 -37.96
CA ASN A 623 23.96 -24.18 -39.02
C ASN A 623 22.48 -23.80 -39.19
N SER A 624 22.02 -22.76 -38.49
CA SER A 624 20.63 -22.33 -38.46
C SER A 624 20.46 -20.93 -39.04
N LYS A 625 19.28 -20.65 -39.61
CA LYS A 625 18.85 -19.29 -39.95
C LYS A 625 18.33 -18.53 -38.74
N THR A 626 17.92 -19.25 -37.69
CA THR A 626 17.48 -18.69 -36.42
C THR A 626 18.68 -18.09 -35.69
N ARG A 627 18.54 -16.85 -35.23
CA ARG A 627 19.59 -16.20 -34.44
C ARG A 627 19.49 -16.64 -32.98
N TYR A 628 20.47 -17.40 -32.50
CA TYR A 628 20.54 -17.78 -31.09
C TYR A 628 21.38 -16.77 -30.32
N VAL A 629 20.78 -16.21 -29.27
CA VAL A 629 21.39 -15.23 -28.37
C VAL A 629 21.27 -15.78 -26.96
N THR A 630 22.37 -15.76 -26.20
CA THR A 630 22.37 -16.17 -24.80
C THR A 630 22.67 -14.96 -23.92
N VAL A 631 21.98 -14.80 -22.79
CA VAL A 631 22.23 -13.71 -21.84
C VAL A 631 22.52 -14.29 -20.46
N ARG A 632 23.73 -14.03 -19.95
CA ARG A 632 24.19 -14.38 -18.60
C ARG A 632 24.08 -13.18 -17.67
N PHE A 633 23.57 -13.43 -16.47
CA PHE A 633 23.56 -12.48 -15.38
C PHE A 633 23.63 -13.20 -14.04
N GLY A 634 23.89 -12.44 -12.98
CA GLY A 634 23.98 -12.96 -11.62
C GLY A 634 22.62 -13.05 -10.92
N ASN A 635 22.62 -12.83 -9.61
CA ASN A 635 21.40 -12.95 -8.83
C ASN A 635 20.44 -11.78 -9.10
N VAL A 636 19.15 -12.09 -9.00
CA VAL A 636 18.08 -11.12 -9.18
C VAL A 636 17.27 -11.01 -7.90
N LEU A 637 17.08 -9.78 -7.43
CA LEU A 637 16.37 -9.44 -6.20
C LEU A 637 14.91 -9.88 -6.27
N ASN A 638 14.36 -10.31 -5.12
CA ASN A 638 12.97 -10.77 -4.98
C ASN A 638 12.53 -11.89 -5.94
N SER A 639 13.46 -12.60 -6.58
CA SER A 639 13.10 -13.78 -7.37
C SER A 639 12.60 -14.92 -6.46
N ASN A 640 11.68 -15.75 -6.98
CA ASN A 640 11.07 -16.84 -6.23
C ASN A 640 12.13 -17.76 -5.63
N GLY A 641 12.02 -18.04 -4.32
CA GLY A 641 12.94 -18.91 -3.59
C GLY A 641 14.37 -18.37 -3.45
N SER A 642 14.61 -17.07 -3.66
CA SER A 642 15.91 -16.44 -3.42
C SER A 642 16.12 -16.06 -1.95
N VAL A 643 17.33 -15.59 -1.64
CA VAL A 643 17.76 -15.27 -0.27
C VAL A 643 16.90 -14.17 0.38
N VAL A 644 16.48 -13.16 -0.38
CA VAL A 644 15.71 -12.03 0.17
C VAL A 644 14.32 -12.47 0.70
N PRO A 645 13.46 -13.16 -0.07
CA PRO A 645 12.21 -13.72 0.46
C PRO A 645 12.40 -14.67 1.65
N ILE A 646 13.51 -15.43 1.68
CA ILE A 646 13.81 -16.33 2.81
C ILE A 646 14.13 -15.52 4.06
N PHE A 647 14.99 -14.50 3.96
CA PHE A 647 15.34 -13.63 5.08
C PHE A 647 14.11 -12.87 5.58
N MET A 648 13.28 -12.31 4.69
CA MET A 648 12.03 -11.65 5.08
C MET A 648 11.11 -12.59 5.86
N LYS A 649 10.91 -13.83 5.39
CA LYS A 649 10.10 -14.82 6.14
C LYS A 649 10.72 -15.21 7.47
N GLN A 650 12.05 -15.29 7.56
CA GLN A 650 12.74 -15.56 8.83
C GLN A 650 12.55 -14.39 9.81
N ILE A 651 12.67 -13.16 9.32
CA ILE A 651 12.48 -11.93 10.08
C ILE A 651 11.04 -11.82 10.60
N GLU A 652 10.04 -12.05 9.73
CA GLU A 652 8.62 -12.05 10.09
C GLU A 652 8.28 -13.10 11.17
N ARG A 653 9.05 -14.19 11.25
CA ARG A 653 8.90 -15.25 12.26
C ARG A 653 9.67 -14.98 13.56
N GLY A 654 10.43 -13.89 13.65
CA GLY A 654 11.26 -13.54 14.80
C GLY A 654 12.69 -14.10 14.77
N GLY A 655 13.17 -14.58 13.61
CA GLY A 655 14.51 -15.11 13.44
C GLY A 655 14.68 -16.58 13.88
N PRO A 656 15.93 -17.10 13.88
CA PRO A 656 17.15 -16.45 13.40
C PRO A 656 17.19 -16.34 11.87
N VAL A 657 17.89 -15.33 11.34
CA VAL A 657 18.23 -15.25 9.92
C VAL A 657 19.45 -16.13 9.64
N THR A 658 19.38 -17.00 8.63
CA THR A 658 20.44 -17.99 8.35
C THR A 658 21.32 -17.56 7.19
N VAL A 659 22.55 -17.15 7.46
CA VAL A 659 23.56 -16.81 6.46
C VAL A 659 24.48 -18.01 6.26
N THR A 660 24.87 -18.34 5.02
CA THR A 660 25.73 -19.50 4.77
C THR A 660 27.14 -19.28 5.33
N ASP A 661 27.76 -18.16 4.99
CA ASP A 661 29.10 -17.81 5.42
C ASP A 661 29.27 -16.27 5.48
N PRO A 662 30.04 -15.73 6.44
CA PRO A 662 30.21 -14.29 6.62
C PRO A 662 30.87 -13.55 5.45
N VAL A 663 31.65 -14.23 4.59
CA VAL A 663 32.38 -13.57 3.49
C VAL A 663 31.79 -13.83 2.10
N VAL A 664 30.69 -14.60 2.01
CA VAL A 664 30.04 -14.89 0.73
C VAL A 664 29.46 -13.62 0.12
N GLU A 665 29.85 -13.35 -1.12
CA GLU A 665 29.40 -12.22 -1.91
C GLU A 665 28.61 -12.64 -3.14
N ARG A 666 27.59 -11.85 -3.48
CA ARG A 666 26.80 -12.04 -4.70
C ARG A 666 26.57 -10.70 -5.38
N TYR A 667 26.45 -10.77 -6.70
CA TYR A 667 25.99 -9.66 -7.50
C TYR A 667 24.47 -9.64 -7.56
N PHE A 668 23.87 -8.46 -7.45
CA PHE A 668 22.42 -8.30 -7.46
C PHE A 668 21.98 -7.23 -8.47
N MET A 669 20.86 -7.50 -9.14
CA MET A 669 20.10 -6.52 -9.92
C MET A 669 18.60 -6.72 -9.68
N SER A 670 17.78 -5.74 -10.02
CA SER A 670 16.31 -5.93 -10.00
C SER A 670 15.85 -6.81 -11.17
N ILE A 671 14.68 -7.45 -11.02
CA ILE A 671 14.08 -8.25 -12.11
C ILE A 671 13.80 -7.36 -13.33
N ALA A 672 13.29 -6.15 -13.09
CA ALA A 672 12.97 -5.21 -14.16
C ALA A 672 14.21 -4.83 -14.99
N GLU A 673 15.32 -4.47 -14.34
CA GLU A 673 16.58 -4.15 -15.01
C GLU A 673 17.15 -5.36 -15.78
N ALA A 674 17.10 -6.56 -15.18
CA ALA A 674 17.58 -7.78 -15.83
C ALA A 674 16.83 -8.02 -17.14
N VAL A 675 15.50 -7.90 -17.10
CA VAL A 675 14.64 -8.08 -18.27
C VAL A 675 14.89 -7.00 -19.32
N GLN A 676 15.02 -5.73 -18.93
CA GLN A 676 15.33 -4.64 -19.85
C GLN A 676 16.64 -4.89 -20.61
N LEU A 677 17.69 -5.31 -19.91
CA LEU A 677 18.96 -5.66 -20.52
C LEU A 677 18.89 -6.93 -21.38
N ILE A 678 18.06 -7.92 -21.02
CA ILE A 678 17.79 -9.10 -21.87
C ILE A 678 17.12 -8.66 -23.19
N LEU A 679 16.12 -7.77 -23.13
CA LEU A 679 15.44 -7.24 -24.33
C LEU A 679 16.40 -6.43 -25.21
N GLN A 680 17.25 -5.61 -24.59
CA GLN A 680 18.28 -4.85 -25.28
C GLN A 680 19.32 -5.77 -25.95
N ALA A 681 19.77 -6.82 -25.25
CA ALA A 681 20.68 -7.84 -25.79
C ALA A 681 20.04 -8.62 -26.96
N ALA A 682 18.76 -9.00 -26.84
CA ALA A 682 18.02 -9.68 -27.91
C ALA A 682 17.91 -8.82 -29.19
N THR A 683 17.75 -7.51 -29.00
CA THR A 683 17.63 -6.52 -30.08
C THR A 683 18.97 -6.31 -30.82
N MET A 684 20.08 -6.20 -30.09
CA MET A 684 21.41 -5.96 -30.68
C MET A 684 22.12 -7.22 -31.14
N GLY A 685 21.79 -8.36 -30.55
CA GLY A 685 22.61 -9.56 -30.68
C GLY A 685 22.74 -10.04 -32.10
N LYS A 686 23.89 -10.63 -32.42
CA LYS A 686 24.10 -11.45 -33.62
C LYS A 686 23.98 -12.92 -33.23
N SER A 687 23.87 -13.80 -34.22
CA SER A 687 23.79 -15.24 -33.96
C SER A 687 25.09 -15.72 -33.29
N SER A 688 24.98 -16.63 -32.32
CA SER A 688 26.10 -17.23 -31.55
C SER A 688 26.70 -16.38 -30.43
N GLU A 689 26.14 -15.20 -30.13
CA GLU A 689 26.67 -14.32 -29.08
C GLU A 689 26.16 -14.71 -27.68
N ILE A 690 27.09 -14.77 -26.71
CA ILE A 690 26.77 -14.79 -25.28
C ILE A 690 27.00 -13.38 -24.75
N PHE A 691 25.96 -12.80 -24.17
CA PHE A 691 26.01 -11.52 -23.48
C PHE A 691 26.19 -11.70 -21.99
N ILE A 692 27.04 -10.86 -21.38
CA ILE A 692 27.12 -10.66 -19.94
C ILE A 692 26.56 -9.29 -19.62
N LEU A 693 25.64 -9.26 -18.65
CA LEU A 693 25.12 -8.02 -18.11
C LEU A 693 26.12 -7.42 -17.12
N ASN A 694 26.34 -6.11 -17.18
CA ASN A 694 27.08 -5.43 -16.13
C ASN A 694 26.29 -5.58 -14.81
N MET A 695 26.90 -6.26 -13.83
CA MET A 695 26.27 -6.58 -12.56
C MET A 695 26.64 -5.61 -11.42
N GLY A 696 27.41 -4.54 -11.71
CA GLY A 696 27.79 -3.54 -10.72
C GLY A 696 28.68 -4.12 -9.62
N LYS A 697 28.59 -3.59 -8.41
CA LYS A 697 29.38 -4.04 -7.26
C LYS A 697 28.72 -5.26 -6.60
N SER A 698 29.54 -6.23 -6.19
CA SER A 698 29.10 -7.35 -5.34
C SER A 698 28.74 -6.85 -3.93
N MET A 699 27.89 -7.60 -3.23
CA MET A 699 27.52 -7.36 -1.84
C MET A 699 27.64 -8.65 -1.03
N ARG A 700 28.11 -8.53 0.22
CA ARG A 700 28.11 -9.67 1.15
C ARG A 700 26.68 -10.02 1.56
N ILE A 701 26.37 -11.31 1.58
CA ILE A 701 25.04 -11.80 2.00
C ILE A 701 24.75 -11.45 3.46
N LEU A 702 25.79 -11.34 4.29
CA LEU A 702 25.68 -10.83 5.66
C LEU A 702 25.18 -9.38 5.70
N ASP A 703 25.76 -8.50 4.89
CA ASP A 703 25.35 -7.08 4.85
C ASP A 703 23.90 -6.95 4.37
N LEU A 704 23.48 -7.78 3.42
CA LEU A 704 22.09 -7.87 2.97
C LEU A 704 21.15 -8.31 4.11
N ALA A 705 21.53 -9.33 4.90
CA ALA A 705 20.73 -9.79 6.05
C ALA A 705 20.55 -8.67 7.08
N ILE A 706 21.63 -7.97 7.41
CA ILE A 706 21.64 -6.83 8.34
C ILE A 706 20.71 -5.72 7.85
N GLU A 707 20.80 -5.36 6.57
CA GLU A 707 19.96 -4.30 6.00
C GLU A 707 18.47 -4.67 6.02
N LEU A 708 18.10 -5.92 5.72
CA LEU A 708 16.70 -6.37 5.78
C LEU A 708 16.14 -6.34 7.21
N ILE A 709 16.95 -6.66 8.22
CA ILE A 709 16.56 -6.57 9.62
C ILE A 709 16.30 -5.11 10.00
N HIS A 710 17.20 -4.19 9.63
CA HIS A 710 17.01 -2.75 9.85
C HIS A 710 15.75 -2.20 9.17
N GLN A 711 15.51 -2.56 7.89
CA GLN A 711 14.31 -2.12 7.17
C GLN A 711 13.01 -2.62 7.82
N SER A 712 13.07 -3.71 8.55
CA SER A 712 11.93 -4.25 9.29
C SER A 712 11.72 -3.55 10.64
N GLY A 713 12.52 -2.52 10.96
CA GLY A 713 12.46 -1.76 12.21
C GLY A 713 13.04 -2.50 13.42
N LEU A 714 13.94 -3.46 13.18
CA LEU A 714 14.52 -4.34 14.20
C LEU A 714 16.06 -4.17 14.23
N ARG A 715 16.68 -4.52 15.36
CA ARG A 715 18.14 -4.45 15.55
C ARG A 715 18.79 -5.82 15.30
N PRO A 716 19.76 -5.93 14.38
CA PRO A 716 20.54 -7.16 14.16
C PRO A 716 21.28 -7.58 15.43
N TYR A 717 21.36 -8.89 15.66
CA TYR A 717 21.99 -9.53 16.84
C TYR A 717 21.34 -9.24 18.20
N GLU A 718 20.44 -8.25 18.29
CA GLU A 718 19.69 -7.93 19.51
C GLU A 718 18.24 -8.43 19.42
N ASP A 719 17.50 -7.94 18.43
CA ASP A 719 16.09 -8.33 18.21
C ASP A 719 15.98 -9.56 17.30
N ILE A 720 16.93 -9.74 16.37
CA ILE A 720 17.02 -10.90 15.47
C ILE A 720 18.46 -11.43 15.42
N GLU A 721 18.64 -12.68 15.84
CA GLU A 721 19.91 -13.40 15.73
C GLU A 721 20.24 -13.77 14.28
N ILE A 722 21.52 -13.66 13.89
CA ILE A 722 22.03 -14.16 12.60
C ILE A 722 22.89 -15.41 12.86
N LYS A 723 22.52 -16.55 12.27
CA LYS A 723 23.24 -17.83 12.41
C LYS A 723 23.96 -18.21 11.13
N PHE A 724 25.22 -18.64 11.27
CA PHE A 724 26.01 -19.17 10.16
C PHE A 724 25.79 -20.68 9.98
N THR A 725 25.41 -21.11 8.79
CA THR A 725 25.07 -22.52 8.50
C THR A 725 26.13 -23.31 7.75
N GLY A 726 27.19 -22.63 7.27
CA GLY A 726 28.17 -23.20 6.34
C GLY A 726 27.70 -23.16 4.89
N LEU A 727 28.67 -23.33 3.97
CA LEU A 727 28.41 -23.46 2.54
C LEU A 727 27.69 -24.77 2.21
N ARG A 728 26.77 -24.71 1.25
CA ARG A 728 26.06 -25.89 0.75
C ARG A 728 26.85 -26.58 -0.37
N SER A 729 26.57 -27.86 -0.61
CA SER A 729 27.20 -28.62 -1.69
C SER A 729 27.03 -27.91 -3.04
N GLY A 730 28.13 -27.74 -3.79
CA GLY A 730 28.14 -27.08 -5.09
C GLY A 730 28.04 -25.55 -5.06
N GLU A 731 27.91 -24.93 -3.88
CA GLU A 731 27.84 -23.47 -3.72
C GLU A 731 29.24 -22.84 -3.74
N LYS A 732 29.43 -21.81 -4.59
CA LYS A 732 30.69 -21.07 -4.67
C LYS A 732 30.80 -19.98 -3.61
N MET A 733 32.02 -19.65 -3.20
CA MET A 733 32.28 -18.46 -2.37
C MET A 733 32.03 -17.17 -3.16
N TYR A 734 32.55 -17.11 -4.38
CA TYR A 734 32.39 -15.99 -5.31
C TYR A 734 31.95 -16.53 -6.68
N GLU A 735 31.03 -15.81 -7.33
CA GLU A 735 30.58 -16.14 -8.68
C GLU A 735 31.48 -15.44 -9.70
N GLU A 736 31.82 -16.15 -10.77
CA GLU A 736 32.62 -15.64 -11.89
C GLU A 736 31.70 -15.30 -13.06
N LEU A 737 32.01 -14.24 -13.80
CA LEU A 737 31.24 -13.85 -14.98
C LEU A 737 31.90 -14.27 -16.30
N ILE A 738 33.19 -14.60 -16.30
CA ILE A 738 34.00 -14.89 -17.50
C ILE A 738 34.68 -16.25 -17.31
N GLY A 739 34.49 -17.17 -18.25
CA GLY A 739 35.15 -18.48 -18.24
C GLY A 739 36.64 -18.41 -18.57
N ARG A 740 37.40 -19.46 -18.23
CA ARG A 740 38.86 -19.52 -18.50
C ARG A 740 39.20 -19.40 -20.00
N ASP A 741 38.31 -19.88 -20.87
CA ASP A 741 38.48 -19.94 -22.32
C ASP A 741 37.66 -18.87 -23.08
N GLU A 742 37.10 -17.89 -22.37
CA GLU A 742 36.25 -16.85 -22.94
C GLU A 742 36.93 -15.48 -22.87
N GLU A 743 36.80 -14.70 -23.93
CA GLU A 743 37.34 -13.34 -23.99
C GLU A 743 36.22 -12.32 -24.10
N LEU A 744 36.34 -11.24 -23.33
CA LEU A 744 35.32 -10.22 -23.21
C LEU A 744 35.51 -9.14 -24.27
N VAL A 745 34.47 -8.93 -25.07
CA VAL A 745 34.44 -7.96 -26.16
C VAL A 745 33.40 -6.88 -25.84
N PRO A 746 33.74 -5.58 -25.95
CA PRO A 746 32.78 -4.51 -25.73
C PRO A 746 31.69 -4.50 -26.81
N THR A 747 30.49 -4.06 -26.45
CA THR A 747 29.39 -3.84 -27.39
C THR A 747 29.12 -2.34 -27.56
N SER A 748 28.13 -1.98 -28.37
CA SER A 748 27.68 -0.59 -28.50
C SER A 748 26.91 -0.06 -27.27
N HIS A 749 26.82 -0.83 -26.18
CA HIS A 749 26.06 -0.49 -24.98
C HIS A 749 26.85 -0.85 -23.72
N ASP A 750 27.11 0.13 -22.85
CA ASP A 750 28.02 -0.02 -21.69
C ASP A 750 27.56 -1.05 -20.66
N GLY A 751 26.25 -1.25 -20.52
CA GLY A 751 25.66 -2.28 -19.67
C GLY A 751 25.76 -3.72 -20.18
N ILE A 752 26.25 -3.95 -21.41
CA ILE A 752 26.22 -5.26 -22.08
C ILE A 752 27.58 -5.55 -22.74
N LYS A 753 28.16 -6.71 -22.45
CA LYS A 753 29.42 -7.18 -23.03
C LYS A 753 29.20 -8.51 -23.73
N THR A 754 29.91 -8.80 -24.82
CA THR A 754 29.86 -10.10 -25.50
C THR A 754 31.04 -10.97 -25.10
N LEU A 755 30.84 -12.27 -25.11
CA LEU A 755 31.90 -13.27 -24.95
C LEU A 755 32.14 -13.99 -26.26
N GLN A 756 33.41 -14.16 -26.61
CA GLN A 756 33.83 -15.08 -27.66
C GLN A 756 34.53 -16.28 -27.04
N SER A 757 34.05 -17.48 -27.40
CA SER A 757 34.69 -18.74 -27.02
C SER A 757 35.79 -19.09 -28.02
N LYS A 758 36.95 -19.51 -27.49
CA LYS A 758 38.11 -19.89 -28.32
C LYS A 758 38.00 -21.28 -28.94
N ASN A 759 37.06 -22.11 -28.47
CA ASN A 759 36.96 -23.51 -28.88
C ASN A 759 35.77 -23.78 -29.80
N GLY A 760 36.02 -24.53 -30.88
CA GLY A 760 34.99 -24.94 -31.84
C GLY A 760 34.16 -26.11 -31.31
N ILE A 761 32.84 -25.92 -31.18
CA ILE A 761 31.90 -26.95 -30.75
C ILE A 761 31.41 -27.75 -31.96
N LYS A 762 31.51 -29.09 -31.92
CA LYS A 762 30.97 -30.00 -32.95
C LYS A 762 29.51 -30.33 -32.63
N LEU A 763 28.57 -29.79 -33.41
CA LEU A 763 27.13 -29.95 -33.17
C LEU A 763 26.67 -31.42 -33.15
N ASP A 764 27.13 -32.25 -34.10
CA ASP A 764 26.68 -33.64 -34.21
C ASP A 764 27.10 -34.48 -33.00
N LEU A 765 28.33 -34.29 -32.53
CA LEU A 765 28.83 -34.93 -31.31
C LEU A 765 27.96 -34.53 -30.10
N LEU A 766 27.70 -33.22 -29.95
CA LEU A 766 26.92 -32.71 -28.82
C LEU A 766 25.46 -33.19 -28.86
N LYS A 767 24.85 -33.27 -30.05
CA LYS A 767 23.51 -33.86 -30.23
C LYS A 767 23.47 -35.31 -29.73
N THR A 768 24.43 -36.13 -30.16
CA THR A 768 24.50 -37.54 -29.72
C THR A 768 24.74 -37.64 -28.21
N GLN A 769 25.64 -36.84 -27.64
CA GLN A 769 25.92 -36.84 -26.20
C GLN A 769 24.69 -36.42 -25.38
N ILE A 770 23.93 -35.41 -25.83
CA ILE A 770 22.69 -34.99 -25.17
C ILE A 770 21.59 -36.07 -25.28
N GLU A 771 21.46 -36.72 -26.43
CA GLU A 771 20.50 -37.82 -26.61
C GLU A 771 20.83 -39.02 -25.69
N GLN A 772 22.11 -39.36 -25.56
CA GLN A 772 22.57 -40.38 -24.62
C GLN A 772 22.33 -39.97 -23.17
N LEU A 773 22.61 -38.71 -22.81
CA LEU A 773 22.30 -38.18 -21.49
C LEU A 773 20.81 -38.24 -21.18
N GLY A 774 19.95 -37.88 -22.14
CA GLY A 774 18.50 -37.87 -21.95
C GLY A 774 17.89 -39.27 -21.82
N ASN A 775 18.35 -40.23 -22.63
CA ASN A 775 17.77 -41.58 -22.68
C ASN A 775 18.25 -42.50 -21.55
N SER A 776 19.50 -42.35 -21.10
CA SER A 776 20.10 -43.25 -20.12
C SER A 776 20.15 -42.67 -18.70
N ASN A 777 19.65 -41.45 -18.49
CA ASN A 777 19.78 -40.74 -17.21
C ASN A 777 19.18 -41.51 -16.02
N SER A 778 17.99 -42.08 -16.20
CA SER A 778 17.25 -42.77 -15.15
C SER A 778 17.89 -44.09 -14.71
N GLU A 779 18.83 -44.61 -15.49
CA GLU A 779 19.55 -45.86 -15.20
C GLU A 779 20.97 -45.61 -14.67
N MET A 780 21.50 -44.38 -14.78
CA MET A 780 22.83 -44.01 -14.32
C MET A 780 22.83 -43.71 -12.81
N ASN A 781 23.90 -44.13 -12.13
CA ASN A 781 24.18 -43.61 -10.79
C ASN A 781 24.78 -42.18 -10.87
N LYS A 782 24.74 -41.45 -9.76
CA LYS A 782 25.20 -40.05 -9.70
C LYS A 782 26.65 -39.86 -10.17
N ASP A 783 27.54 -40.79 -9.85
CA ASP A 783 28.96 -40.72 -10.24
C ASP A 783 29.18 -40.93 -11.75
N GLU A 784 28.40 -41.81 -12.37
CA GLU A 784 28.39 -41.99 -13.82
C GLU A 784 27.85 -40.75 -14.53
N LEU A 785 26.77 -40.16 -14.01
CA LEU A 785 26.22 -38.92 -14.54
C LEU A 785 27.23 -37.77 -14.45
N ILE A 786 27.89 -37.59 -13.30
CA ILE A 786 28.95 -36.57 -13.12
C ILE A 786 30.09 -36.78 -14.12
N ARG A 787 30.52 -38.03 -14.36
CA ARG A 787 31.54 -38.33 -15.38
C ARG A 787 31.10 -37.91 -16.77
N LYS A 788 29.87 -38.25 -17.19
CA LYS A 788 29.34 -37.82 -18.51
C LYS A 788 29.18 -36.31 -18.61
N LEU A 789 28.73 -35.64 -17.56
CA LEU A 789 28.66 -34.18 -17.52
C LEU A 789 30.06 -33.55 -17.69
N LYS A 790 31.08 -34.15 -17.08
CA LYS A 790 32.48 -33.70 -17.19
C LYS A 790 33.11 -33.99 -18.57
N GLU A 791 32.66 -35.04 -19.25
CA GLU A 791 33.06 -35.31 -20.64
C GLU A 791 32.56 -34.24 -21.61
N ILE A 792 31.36 -33.69 -21.37
CA ILE A 792 30.78 -32.62 -22.20
C ILE A 792 31.29 -31.24 -21.78
N VAL A 793 31.49 -31.03 -20.48
CA VAL A 793 31.96 -29.77 -19.89
C VAL A 793 33.24 -30.04 -19.11
N PRO A 794 34.42 -30.05 -19.77
CA PRO A 794 35.70 -30.37 -19.13
C PRO A 794 36.06 -29.45 -17.97
N GLU A 795 35.56 -28.20 -17.99
CA GLU A 795 35.71 -27.21 -16.93
C GLU A 795 34.83 -27.47 -15.68
N TYR A 796 34.01 -28.52 -15.67
CA TYR A 796 33.20 -28.91 -14.51
C TYR A 796 34.04 -29.51 -13.38
N GLU A 797 34.06 -28.83 -12.23
CA GLU A 797 34.73 -29.27 -11.00
C GLU A 797 33.69 -29.61 -9.92
N ALA A 798 33.27 -30.87 -9.87
CA ALA A 798 32.26 -31.34 -8.91
C ALA A 798 32.74 -31.20 -7.45
N PHE A 799 31.91 -30.59 -6.61
CA PHE A 799 32.17 -30.43 -5.17
C PHE A 799 32.20 -31.80 -4.47
N GLY A 800 33.32 -32.12 -3.79
CA GLY A 800 33.45 -33.33 -2.96
C GLY A 800 33.99 -34.59 -3.64
N VAL A 801 34.28 -34.57 -4.95
CA VAL A 801 34.99 -35.69 -5.61
C VAL A 801 36.50 -35.45 -5.50
N THR A 802 37.13 -36.11 -4.53
CA THR A 802 38.59 -36.22 -4.44
C THR A 802 39.11 -36.88 -5.72
N THR A 803 39.68 -36.10 -6.63
CA THR A 803 40.71 -36.64 -7.51
C THR A 803 41.93 -36.95 -6.64
N PRO A 804 42.53 -38.15 -6.72
CA PRO A 804 43.76 -38.41 -6.00
C PRO A 804 44.81 -37.41 -6.52
N PRO A 805 45.57 -36.74 -5.63
CA PRO A 805 46.52 -35.74 -6.06
C PRO A 805 47.56 -36.42 -6.97
N LEU A 806 47.62 -35.98 -8.23
CA LEU A 806 48.85 -36.12 -9.00
C LEU A 806 49.96 -35.41 -8.22
N ASN A 807 50.98 -36.18 -7.86
CA ASN A 807 52.17 -35.76 -7.10
C ASN A 807 52.60 -34.32 -7.44
N SER A 808 52.23 -33.36 -6.58
CA SER A 808 52.80 -32.02 -6.55
C SER A 808 53.47 -31.77 -5.20
N LYS A 809 54.44 -32.64 -4.86
CA LYS A 809 55.54 -32.23 -3.99
C LYS A 809 56.40 -31.20 -4.74
N GLN A 810 55.92 -29.96 -4.90
CA GLN A 810 56.82 -28.83 -5.22
C GLN A 810 56.28 -27.41 -4.98
N GLU A 811 54.98 -27.16 -4.71
CA GLU A 811 54.50 -25.77 -4.62
C GLU A 811 54.08 -25.27 -3.23
N VAL A 812 54.10 -26.11 -2.20
CA VAL A 812 53.75 -25.69 -0.81
C VAL A 812 54.88 -24.91 -0.12
N ALA A 813 56.08 -24.81 -0.71
CA ALA A 813 57.22 -24.13 -0.09
C ALA A 813 57.21 -22.59 -0.20
N THR A 814 56.36 -21.99 -1.05
CA THR A 814 56.52 -20.56 -1.42
C THR A 814 55.53 -19.60 -0.73
N GLN A 815 54.48 -20.11 -0.07
CA GLN A 815 53.50 -19.25 0.63
C GLN A 815 53.76 -19.07 2.14
N GLN A 816 54.49 -19.98 2.79
CA GLN A 816 54.85 -19.81 4.21
C GLN A 816 55.92 -18.74 4.48
N ASN A 817 56.60 -18.21 3.44
CA ASN A 817 57.58 -17.13 3.60
C ASN A 817 57.00 -15.71 3.45
N LYS A 818 55.76 -15.53 2.97
CA LYS A 818 55.12 -14.20 2.87
C LYS A 818 54.40 -13.76 4.15
N SER A 819 53.92 -14.70 4.98
CA SER A 819 53.29 -14.40 6.27
C SER A 819 54.30 -13.99 7.37
N ARG A 820 55.58 -14.34 7.21
CA ARG A 820 56.67 -13.89 8.11
C ARG A 820 57.18 -12.46 7.84
N LEU A 821 56.91 -11.91 6.65
CA LEU A 821 57.37 -10.57 6.24
C LEU A 821 56.36 -9.44 6.51
N LEU A 822 55.06 -9.74 6.67
CA LEU A 822 54.06 -8.73 7.08
C LEU A 822 53.96 -8.52 8.60
N GLY A 823 54.37 -9.50 9.41
CA GLY A 823 54.37 -9.38 10.88
C GLY A 823 55.45 -8.45 11.46
N HIS A 824 56.42 -8.01 10.64
CA HIS A 824 57.56 -7.21 11.10
C HIS A 824 57.43 -5.70 10.82
N ARG A 825 56.39 -5.24 10.10
CA ARG A 825 56.18 -3.82 9.77
C ARG A 825 55.13 -3.08 10.62
N LEU A 826 54.45 -3.76 11.55
CA LEU A 826 53.43 -3.16 12.43
C LEU A 826 53.90 -2.92 13.88
N LYS A 827 55.21 -2.99 14.16
CA LYS A 827 55.79 -2.71 15.49
C LYS A 827 56.79 -1.55 15.54
N GLN A 828 56.89 -0.74 14.49
CA GLN A 828 57.67 0.51 14.50
C GLN A 828 56.80 1.64 13.94
N ASN A 829 56.08 2.32 14.83
CA ASN A 829 55.75 3.77 14.78
C ASN A 829 54.67 4.09 15.83
N VAL A 830 54.95 3.73 17.09
CA VAL A 830 54.42 4.42 18.26
C VAL A 830 55.63 5.10 18.91
N GLY A 831 55.67 6.44 18.87
CA GLY A 831 56.68 7.21 19.59
C GLY A 831 56.96 8.60 19.03
N VAL A 832 56.51 9.60 19.80
CA VAL A 832 57.00 11.00 19.88
C VAL A 832 56.44 12.00 18.86
N SER A 833 55.34 12.68 19.21
CA SER A 833 55.32 13.98 19.93
C SER A 833 53.88 14.42 20.16
#